data_AF-A0A7X7UFT2-F1
#
_entry.id   AF-A0A7X7UFT2-F1
#
_cell.length_a   1.000
_cell.length_b   1.000
_cell.length_c   1.000
_cell.angle_alpha   90.00
_cell.angle_beta   90.00
_cell.angle_gamma   90.00
#
_symmetry.space_group_name_H-M   'P 1'
#
loop_
_entity.id
_entity.type
_entity.pdbx_description
1 polymer ?
#
loop_
_entity_poly.entity_id
_entity_poly.type
_entity_poly.pdbx_seq_one_letter_code
_entity_poly.pdbx_strand_id
1 'polypeptide(L)'
;MKFFTSIPLRPALAIGVLIALIGGGGIAYGLSADSIAGLPSTPDWSYFGDFSFGYVGSSVSEAGDVNGDEYGDILIGGEWWQTGGRNFVSHVFYFQGSATGLPANPDLDITYQSEALEYGMLHNPIVAAAGDVNNDTYDDVLVGTPVFVDLAISGKVMVYYGSATGITATPDWEKDDVAGCFGASIAGAGDVNGDGYDEIIVSAPNTCYAFGQVESETVYGFYGSSTGLPSTANWSVTQPVSEGQEFGASISGAGDVNGDGYDDVIVGAPGFTVEPGKYFEGAAYAYYGSSTGLSTTEDWFYVTDENWLRFGATVSAAGDVNGDGYDDVIIGGDYMPQIIWVFLGSADGLPETPSWSYETPNFENIGISLDKAGDVNGDGYDDIIFGSDRNIGEFKLPDGTVYAFFGSADGLPLTPSWSVSGVGSYSETVSGAGDVNWDGLDDVIVGAPGYDIPIADDDTEGYDVGAAYVFSGGCDGCLIDRVCYEDGDTNPENVCQICLVNSSSTEWTDNDGEDCDDSLDCTTGDICADGVCGGTPDDSRCDDSNVCTTDTCDATDGCLYANNTLPCEDDLFCNGGDTCADGTCGNHEGDPCDADETCDETNDECVPLGDDDDNDDNDDNDDNDNDDNDNDDNDDNDDNDAVPAESAGELEGGLHGGSCGF
;
A
#
# COMPACT_ATOMS: atom_id res chain seq x y z
N MET A 1 -38.02 44.00 -4.24
CA MET A 1 -37.53 44.75 -5.42
C MET A 1 -36.00 44.75 -5.39
N LYS A 2 -35.37 43.79 -6.06
CA LYS A 2 -34.17 43.93 -6.91
C LYS A 2 -33.70 42.51 -7.31
N PHE A 3 -33.24 42.45 -8.55
CA PHE A 3 -32.98 41.29 -9.41
C PHE A 3 -31.73 40.48 -9.04
N PHE A 4 -31.78 39.16 -9.30
CA PHE A 4 -30.71 38.33 -9.88
C PHE A 4 -31.43 37.25 -10.72
N THR A 5 -31.58 37.43 -12.04
CA THR A 5 -30.77 36.86 -13.14
C THR A 5 -30.58 35.34 -13.09
N SER A 6 -31.16 34.72 -14.12
CA SER A 6 -31.20 33.32 -14.51
C SER A 6 -29.82 32.67 -14.73
N ILE A 7 -29.67 31.45 -14.22
CA ILE A 7 -28.63 30.48 -14.61
C ILE A 7 -29.31 29.41 -15.51
N PRO A 8 -28.73 29.00 -16.64
CA PRO A 8 -29.36 28.04 -17.55
C PRO A 8 -29.21 26.60 -17.06
N LEU A 9 -30.31 25.84 -17.09
CA LEU A 9 -30.34 24.39 -16.91
C LEU A 9 -29.55 23.71 -18.05
N ARG A 10 -28.55 22.88 -17.70
CA ARG A 10 -27.96 21.88 -18.60
C ARG A 10 -28.73 20.55 -18.45
N PRO A 11 -28.82 19.72 -19.51
CA PRO A 11 -29.74 18.61 -19.56
C PRO A 11 -29.23 17.42 -18.73
N ALA A 12 -30.12 16.83 -17.94
CA ALA A 12 -29.90 15.55 -17.27
C ALA A 12 -29.61 14.45 -18.31
N LEU A 13 -28.52 13.74 -18.11
CA LEU A 13 -28.20 12.50 -18.81
C LEU A 13 -29.20 11.43 -18.33
N ALA A 14 -29.92 10.81 -19.27
CA ALA A 14 -30.88 9.78 -18.96
C ALA A 14 -30.15 8.47 -18.69
N ILE A 15 -30.10 8.03 -17.43
CA ILE A 15 -29.68 6.67 -17.06
C ILE A 15 -30.79 5.71 -17.49
N GLY A 16 -30.48 4.88 -18.50
CA GLY A 16 -31.35 3.81 -18.95
C GLY A 16 -31.23 2.63 -18.00
N VAL A 17 -32.27 2.38 -17.20
CA VAL A 17 -32.41 1.14 -16.42
C VAL A 17 -32.57 -0.02 -17.39
N LEU A 18 -31.54 -0.87 -17.50
CA LEU A 18 -31.60 -2.13 -18.22
C LEU A 18 -32.17 -3.20 -17.28
N ILE A 19 -33.45 -3.55 -17.46
CA ILE A 19 -34.06 -4.69 -16.77
C ILE A 19 -33.57 -5.97 -17.47
N ALA A 20 -32.60 -6.66 -16.87
CA ALA A 20 -32.25 -8.03 -17.23
C ALA A 20 -33.22 -9.00 -16.53
N LEU A 21 -34.09 -9.64 -17.33
CA LEU A 21 -34.87 -10.80 -16.92
C LEU A 21 -34.02 -12.06 -17.12
N ILE A 22 -33.58 -12.71 -16.05
CA ILE A 22 -33.18 -14.12 -16.08
C ILE A 22 -33.88 -14.83 -14.92
N GLY A 23 -34.55 -15.93 -15.23
CA GLY A 23 -35.40 -16.66 -14.31
C GLY A 23 -34.64 -17.67 -13.46
N GLY A 24 -35.08 -17.80 -12.20
CA GLY A 24 -34.93 -19.01 -11.39
C GLY A 24 -34.04 -18.87 -10.15
N GLY A 25 -34.60 -18.34 -9.06
CA GLY A 25 -34.13 -18.54 -7.68
C GLY A 25 -33.12 -17.49 -7.19
N GLY A 26 -33.53 -16.71 -6.17
CA GLY A 26 -32.71 -15.67 -5.53
C GLY A 26 -33.01 -14.28 -6.10
N ILE A 27 -33.70 -13.43 -5.33
CA ILE A 27 -33.71 -11.98 -5.58
C ILE A 27 -32.45 -11.43 -4.92
N ALA A 28 -31.38 -11.30 -5.69
CA ALA A 28 -30.25 -10.46 -5.31
C ALA A 28 -30.73 -9.01 -5.37
N TYR A 29 -30.69 -8.30 -4.24
CA TYR A 29 -30.79 -6.85 -4.25
C TYR A 29 -29.56 -6.33 -4.99
N GLY A 30 -29.76 -5.64 -6.10
CA GLY A 30 -28.65 -5.13 -6.90
C GLY A 30 -27.98 -4.00 -6.14
N LEU A 31 -26.76 -4.25 -5.68
CA LEU A 31 -25.84 -3.21 -5.24
C LEU A 31 -25.67 -2.25 -6.43
N SER A 32 -25.90 -0.95 -6.20
CA SER A 32 -25.55 0.08 -7.16
C SER A 32 -24.27 0.73 -6.68
N ALA A 33 -23.14 0.34 -7.27
CA ALA A 33 -21.89 1.05 -7.14
C ALA A 33 -21.66 1.87 -8.41
N ASP A 34 -21.10 3.06 -8.25
CA ASP A 34 -20.31 3.67 -9.32
C ASP A 34 -18.93 3.01 -9.20
N SER A 35 -18.63 2.06 -10.09
CA SER A 35 -17.32 1.38 -10.09
C SER A 35 -16.25 2.35 -10.57
N ILE A 36 -15.43 2.81 -9.63
CA ILE A 36 -14.14 3.45 -9.82
C ILE A 36 -13.18 2.61 -8.97
N ALA A 37 -11.96 2.36 -9.48
CA ALA A 37 -10.71 1.87 -8.86
C ALA A 37 -10.71 1.34 -7.42
N GLY A 38 -9.80 0.43 -7.05
CA GLY A 38 -9.63 0.02 -5.67
C GLY A 38 -10.57 -1.13 -5.30
N LEU A 39 -11.83 -0.80 -4.97
CA LEU A 39 -12.74 -1.77 -4.37
C LEU A 39 -13.87 -2.23 -5.32
N PRO A 40 -14.29 -3.51 -5.27
CA PRO A 40 -15.33 -4.04 -6.14
C PRO A 40 -16.73 -3.57 -5.73
N SER A 41 -17.66 -3.60 -6.70
CA SER A 41 -19.07 -3.26 -6.46
C SER A 41 -19.87 -4.33 -5.71
N THR A 42 -19.29 -5.51 -5.56
CA THR A 42 -19.87 -6.69 -4.89
C THR A 42 -18.83 -7.27 -3.97
N PRO A 43 -19.20 -7.75 -2.78
CA PRO A 43 -18.24 -8.34 -1.86
C PRO A 43 -17.69 -9.66 -2.42
N ASP A 44 -16.40 -9.88 -2.25
CA ASP A 44 -15.68 -11.11 -2.60
C ASP A 44 -16.02 -12.22 -1.62
N TRP A 45 -16.27 -11.85 -0.38
CA TRP A 45 -16.64 -12.77 0.68
C TRP A 45 -17.78 -12.23 1.54
N SER A 46 -18.60 -13.14 2.06
CA SER A 46 -19.67 -12.79 2.97
C SER A 46 -19.92 -13.91 3.99
N TYR A 47 -20.25 -13.50 5.21
CA TYR A 47 -20.69 -14.39 6.28
C TYR A 47 -22.03 -13.89 6.82
N PHE A 48 -22.95 -14.83 7.04
CA PHE A 48 -24.30 -14.53 7.50
C PHE A 48 -24.54 -15.24 8.82
N GLY A 49 -25.11 -14.52 9.79
CA GLY A 49 -25.63 -15.14 10.99
C GLY A 49 -26.74 -16.14 10.65
N ASP A 50 -26.83 -17.21 11.43
CA ASP A 50 -27.79 -18.30 11.24
C ASP A 50 -28.96 -18.28 12.24
N PHE A 51 -29.04 -17.23 13.08
CA PHE A 51 -30.06 -17.06 14.12
C PHE A 51 -30.67 -15.65 14.13
N SER A 52 -31.98 -15.56 14.38
CA SER A 52 -32.66 -14.27 14.58
C SER A 52 -32.09 -13.55 15.81
N PHE A 53 -31.89 -12.23 15.69
CA PHE A 53 -31.27 -11.37 16.68
C PHE A 53 -29.84 -11.82 17.00
N GLY A 54 -29.13 -12.20 15.93
CA GLY A 54 -27.75 -12.67 15.88
C GLY A 54 -26.73 -11.52 15.82
N TYR A 55 -27.14 -10.37 15.25
CA TYR A 55 -26.34 -9.17 15.12
C TYR A 55 -24.87 -9.41 14.71
N VAL A 56 -24.61 -10.43 13.89
CA VAL A 56 -23.28 -10.71 13.34
C VAL A 56 -22.79 -9.48 12.58
N GLY A 57 -21.54 -9.06 12.81
CA GLY A 57 -21.01 -7.80 12.29
C GLY A 57 -21.32 -6.60 13.19
N SER A 58 -21.67 -6.81 14.46
CA SER A 58 -21.84 -5.71 15.44
C SER A 58 -20.51 -5.09 15.88
N SER A 59 -19.43 -5.81 15.64
CA SER A 59 -18.06 -5.33 15.61
C SER A 59 -17.29 -6.14 14.57
N VAL A 60 -16.39 -5.49 13.85
CA VAL A 60 -15.49 -6.10 12.89
C VAL A 60 -14.12 -5.48 13.07
N SER A 61 -13.06 -6.23 12.78
CA SER A 61 -11.69 -5.77 12.84
C SER A 61 -10.81 -6.70 12.01
N GLU A 62 -9.76 -6.16 11.41
CA GLU A 62 -8.57 -6.96 11.11
C GLU A 62 -8.04 -7.61 12.39
N ALA A 63 -7.42 -8.77 12.25
CA ALA A 63 -6.78 -9.49 13.34
C ALA A 63 -5.24 -9.49 13.23
N GLY A 64 -4.70 -9.05 12.07
CA GLY A 64 -3.31 -9.28 11.68
C GLY A 64 -3.07 -10.70 11.16
N ASP A 65 -1.81 -11.09 11.00
CA ASP A 65 -1.39 -12.45 10.66
C ASP A 65 -1.25 -13.29 11.95
N VAL A 66 -2.40 -13.73 12.47
CA VAL A 66 -2.48 -14.42 13.76
C VAL A 66 -1.90 -15.84 13.69
N ASN A 67 -1.78 -16.40 12.48
CA ASN A 67 -1.28 -17.75 12.25
C ASN A 67 0.13 -17.83 11.61
N GLY A 68 0.73 -16.70 11.26
CA GLY A 68 2.06 -16.57 10.68
C GLY A 68 2.17 -17.13 9.26
N ASP A 69 1.08 -17.10 8.50
CA ASP A 69 1.01 -17.57 7.11
C ASP A 69 1.05 -16.45 6.06
N GLU A 70 1.30 -15.22 6.51
CA GLU A 70 1.40 -13.94 5.79
C GLU A 70 0.10 -13.50 5.08
N TYR A 71 -1.03 -14.17 5.33
CA TYR A 71 -2.36 -13.69 4.97
C TYR A 71 -2.97 -12.93 6.15
N GLY A 72 -3.69 -11.84 5.86
CA GLY A 72 -4.48 -11.14 6.87
C GLY A 72 -5.62 -12.02 7.40
N ASP A 73 -5.82 -12.02 8.72
CA ASP A 73 -6.96 -12.66 9.37
C ASP A 73 -7.99 -11.61 9.85
N ILE A 74 -9.23 -12.04 10.13
CA ILE A 74 -10.30 -11.14 10.57
C ILE A 74 -11.05 -11.66 11.81
N LEU A 75 -11.66 -10.71 12.52
CA LEU A 75 -12.56 -10.95 13.65
C LEU A 75 -13.94 -10.35 13.38
N ILE A 76 -14.98 -11.10 13.75
CA ILE A 76 -16.36 -10.64 13.68
C ILE A 76 -17.07 -10.91 15.02
N GLY A 77 -17.64 -9.87 15.61
CA GLY A 77 -18.51 -9.97 16.77
C GLY A 77 -19.99 -10.17 16.42
N GLY A 78 -20.72 -10.86 17.29
CA GLY A 78 -22.18 -10.99 17.22
C GLY A 78 -22.82 -11.30 18.57
N GLU A 79 -24.13 -11.08 18.68
CA GLU A 79 -24.94 -11.36 19.88
C GLU A 79 -25.98 -12.44 19.57
N TRP A 80 -26.15 -13.45 20.41
CA TRP A 80 -27.13 -14.51 20.18
C TRP A 80 -28.27 -14.51 21.19
N TRP A 81 -29.49 -14.70 20.69
CA TRP A 81 -30.66 -15.02 21.52
C TRP A 81 -31.02 -16.51 21.46
N GLN A 82 -30.71 -17.27 22.51
CA GLN A 82 -31.17 -18.66 22.59
C GLN A 82 -32.66 -18.75 22.95
N THR A 83 -33.46 -19.36 22.07
CA THR A 83 -34.87 -19.68 22.36
C THR A 83 -34.97 -20.86 23.35
N GLY A 84 -35.20 -20.57 24.63
CA GLY A 84 -35.47 -21.59 25.65
C GLY A 84 -34.90 -21.32 27.04
N GLY A 85 -34.01 -20.34 27.17
CA GLY A 85 -33.50 -19.77 28.41
C GLY A 85 -33.29 -18.27 28.21
N ARG A 86 -33.49 -17.44 29.24
CA ARG A 86 -33.28 -15.98 29.14
C ARG A 86 -31.79 -15.64 29.24
N ASN A 87 -30.96 -16.25 28.41
CA ASN A 87 -29.51 -16.06 28.42
C ASN A 87 -29.10 -15.41 27.10
N PHE A 88 -28.48 -14.24 27.19
CA PHE A 88 -27.77 -13.60 26.09
C PHE A 88 -26.36 -14.19 26.03
N VAL A 89 -25.89 -14.48 24.82
CA VAL A 89 -24.59 -15.08 24.57
C VAL A 89 -23.88 -14.22 23.54
N SER A 90 -22.61 -13.88 23.76
CA SER A 90 -21.79 -13.17 22.77
C SER A 90 -20.95 -14.17 22.01
N HIS A 91 -20.74 -13.91 20.73
CA HIS A 91 -19.88 -14.71 19.87
C HIS A 91 -18.80 -13.84 19.25
N VAL A 92 -17.58 -14.37 19.21
CA VAL A 92 -16.48 -13.84 18.41
C VAL A 92 -16.06 -14.92 17.44
N PHE A 93 -16.16 -14.61 16.16
CA PHE A 93 -15.79 -15.47 15.05
C PHE A 93 -14.42 -15.03 14.53
N TYR A 94 -13.50 -15.97 14.40
CA TYR A 94 -12.17 -15.77 13.83
C TYR A 94 -12.07 -16.56 12.53
N PHE A 95 -11.58 -15.90 11.48
CA PHE A 95 -11.39 -16.46 10.15
C PHE A 95 -9.96 -16.21 9.70
N GLN A 96 -9.34 -17.27 9.17
CA GLN A 96 -7.99 -17.20 8.62
C GLN A 96 -8.00 -16.80 7.15
N GLY A 97 -7.10 -15.90 6.76
CA GLY A 97 -6.82 -15.58 5.37
C GLY A 97 -6.25 -16.80 4.62
N SER A 98 -6.28 -16.75 3.29
CA SER A 98 -5.64 -17.78 2.47
C SER A 98 -5.48 -17.34 1.01
N ALA A 99 -4.73 -18.11 0.22
CA ALA A 99 -4.61 -17.91 -1.24
C ALA A 99 -5.94 -17.92 -2.01
N THR A 100 -7.03 -18.36 -1.37
CA THR A 100 -8.39 -18.34 -1.94
C THR A 100 -9.32 -17.36 -1.24
N GLY A 101 -8.77 -16.45 -0.44
CA GLY A 101 -9.48 -15.58 0.49
C GLY A 101 -9.98 -16.34 1.72
N LEU A 102 -10.98 -15.76 2.40
CA LEU A 102 -11.50 -16.27 3.66
C LEU A 102 -12.38 -17.53 3.51
N PRO A 103 -12.37 -18.46 4.48
CA PRO A 103 -13.17 -19.67 4.44
C PRO A 103 -14.67 -19.38 4.65
N ALA A 104 -15.52 -20.30 4.22
CA ALA A 104 -16.98 -20.15 4.34
C ALA A 104 -17.52 -20.30 5.78
N ASN A 105 -16.73 -20.85 6.71
CA ASN A 105 -17.08 -21.00 8.12
C ASN A 105 -15.90 -20.52 8.96
N PRO A 106 -16.15 -20.02 10.19
CA PRO A 106 -15.08 -19.57 11.07
C PRO A 106 -14.17 -20.73 11.46
N ASP A 107 -12.88 -20.45 11.55
CA ASP A 107 -11.86 -21.37 12.07
C ASP A 107 -12.04 -21.56 13.57
N LEU A 108 -12.49 -20.50 14.26
CA LEU A 108 -12.87 -20.54 15.66
C LEU A 108 -14.11 -19.68 15.94
N ASP A 109 -15.03 -20.24 16.74
CA ASP A 109 -16.18 -19.52 17.32
C ASP A 109 -16.03 -19.55 18.85
N ILE A 110 -15.76 -18.39 19.43
CA ILE A 110 -15.62 -18.20 20.87
C ILE A 110 -16.96 -17.72 21.44
N THR A 111 -17.52 -18.52 22.32
CA THR A 111 -18.80 -18.24 22.96
C THR A 111 -18.63 -17.72 24.38
N TYR A 112 -19.10 -16.51 24.66
CA TYR A 112 -19.13 -15.92 26.00
C TYR A 112 -20.54 -15.98 26.59
N GLN A 113 -20.69 -16.71 27.70
CA GLN A 113 -21.97 -16.85 28.39
C GLN A 113 -21.94 -16.17 29.75
N SER A 114 -22.94 -15.32 30.03
CA SER A 114 -23.16 -14.80 31.38
C SER A 114 -24.13 -15.68 32.16
N GLU A 115 -23.80 -15.95 33.43
CA GLU A 115 -24.64 -16.71 34.36
C GLU A 115 -25.78 -15.85 34.98
N ALA A 116 -25.84 -14.54 34.66
CA ALA A 116 -26.78 -13.59 35.25
C ALA A 116 -28.14 -13.62 34.53
N LEU A 117 -29.12 -14.19 35.22
CA LEU A 117 -30.44 -14.58 34.69
C LEU A 117 -31.50 -13.48 34.58
N GLU A 118 -31.17 -12.19 34.72
CA GLU A 118 -32.20 -11.17 34.92
C GLU A 118 -31.96 -9.84 34.17
N TYR A 119 -32.73 -9.69 33.08
CA TYR A 119 -32.93 -8.50 32.23
C TYR A 119 -31.77 -8.11 31.30
N GLY A 120 -32.04 -8.20 29.99
CA GLY A 120 -31.10 -8.00 28.89
C GLY A 120 -30.34 -6.68 28.94
N MET A 121 -29.04 -6.79 29.14
CA MET A 121 -28.12 -5.67 29.08
C MET A 121 -26.88 -6.11 28.30
N LEU A 122 -26.77 -5.49 27.11
CA LEU A 122 -25.69 -5.35 26.14
C LEU A 122 -24.50 -6.31 26.31
N HIS A 123 -24.39 -7.19 25.33
CA HIS A 123 -23.39 -8.26 25.23
C HIS A 123 -22.52 -8.09 23.98
N ASN A 124 -22.64 -7.00 23.23
CA ASN A 124 -21.86 -6.75 22.01
C ASN A 124 -20.38 -6.91 22.32
N PRO A 125 -19.74 -8.00 21.85
CA PRO A 125 -18.32 -8.14 21.98
C PRO A 125 -17.69 -7.09 21.06
N ILE A 126 -16.67 -6.42 21.57
CA ILE A 126 -15.83 -5.52 20.78
C ILE A 126 -14.59 -6.33 20.46
N VAL A 127 -14.19 -6.34 19.19
CA VAL A 127 -12.98 -7.01 18.71
C VAL A 127 -12.02 -5.97 18.17
N ALA A 128 -10.73 -6.20 18.34
CA ALA A 128 -9.66 -5.38 17.78
C ALA A 128 -8.39 -6.25 17.62
N ALA A 129 -7.51 -5.88 16.69
CA ALA A 129 -6.13 -6.37 16.72
C ALA A 129 -5.42 -5.87 17.99
N ALA A 130 -4.52 -6.70 18.54
CA ALA A 130 -3.64 -6.32 19.64
C ALA A 130 -2.22 -5.98 19.17
N GLY A 131 -1.87 -6.38 17.94
CA GLY A 131 -0.47 -6.51 17.52
C GLY A 131 0.21 -7.69 18.23
N ASP A 132 1.52 -7.80 18.16
CA ASP A 132 2.31 -8.84 18.83
C ASP A 132 2.74 -8.37 20.24
N VAL A 133 1.83 -8.47 21.20
CA VAL A 133 2.05 -7.98 22.57
C VAL A 133 3.05 -8.85 23.37
N ASN A 134 3.43 -10.00 22.81
CA ASN A 134 4.26 -11.00 23.46
C ASN A 134 5.59 -11.28 22.69
N ASN A 135 5.76 -10.67 21.54
CA ASN A 135 6.89 -10.76 20.59
C ASN A 135 7.23 -12.21 20.22
N ASP A 136 6.23 -12.98 19.80
CA ASP A 136 6.41 -14.34 19.28
C ASP A 136 6.20 -14.49 17.78
N THR A 137 6.16 -13.36 17.07
CA THR A 137 5.97 -13.18 15.62
C THR A 137 4.60 -13.50 15.09
N TYR A 138 3.62 -13.70 15.96
CA TYR A 138 2.21 -13.88 15.58
C TYR A 138 1.43 -12.69 16.12
N ASP A 139 0.51 -12.17 15.32
CA ASP A 139 -0.37 -11.11 15.81
C ASP A 139 -1.33 -11.68 16.86
N ASP A 140 -1.56 -10.92 17.92
CA ASP A 140 -2.47 -11.25 19.01
C ASP A 140 -3.78 -10.47 18.84
N VAL A 141 -4.86 -10.94 19.49
CA VAL A 141 -6.20 -10.33 19.34
C VAL A 141 -6.83 -9.94 20.65
N LEU A 142 -7.64 -8.87 20.61
CA LEU A 142 -8.36 -8.32 21.75
C LEU A 142 -9.86 -8.59 21.67
N VAL A 143 -10.44 -8.94 22.81
CA VAL A 143 -11.89 -9.01 22.97
C VAL A 143 -12.33 -8.25 24.23
N GLY A 144 -13.13 -7.21 24.00
CA GLY A 144 -13.83 -6.45 25.03
C GLY A 144 -15.24 -6.98 25.21
N THR A 145 -15.63 -7.23 26.45
CA THR A 145 -17.02 -7.55 26.82
C THR A 145 -17.47 -6.55 27.88
N PRO A 146 -18.05 -5.41 27.49
CA PRO A 146 -18.59 -4.45 28.44
C PRO A 146 -19.86 -5.05 29.08
N VAL A 147 -19.68 -5.86 30.12
CA VAL A 147 -20.77 -6.63 30.74
C VAL A 147 -21.48 -5.84 31.84
N PHE A 148 -22.80 -5.96 31.83
CA PHE A 148 -23.68 -5.58 32.94
C PHE A 148 -24.09 -6.82 33.74
N VAL A 149 -23.56 -6.98 34.97
CA VAL A 149 -23.96 -8.07 35.88
C VAL A 149 -24.43 -7.51 37.23
N ASP A 150 -25.62 -7.91 37.67
CA ASP A 150 -26.08 -7.77 39.06
C ASP A 150 -25.93 -6.36 39.68
N LEU A 151 -26.22 -5.30 38.90
CA LEU A 151 -26.15 -3.88 39.32
C LEU A 151 -24.72 -3.38 39.64
N ALA A 152 -23.68 -4.13 39.27
CA ALA A 152 -22.29 -3.69 39.24
C ALA A 152 -21.80 -3.69 37.78
N ILE A 153 -21.23 -2.58 37.32
CA ILE A 153 -20.56 -2.57 36.02
C ILE A 153 -19.22 -3.27 36.24
N SER A 154 -19.03 -4.41 35.57
CA SER A 154 -17.74 -5.08 35.53
C SER A 154 -17.52 -5.48 34.08
N GLY A 155 -16.85 -4.62 33.34
CA GLY A 155 -16.40 -4.98 32.02
C GLY A 155 -15.13 -5.85 32.09
N LYS A 156 -14.94 -6.69 31.08
CA LYS A 156 -13.81 -7.63 30.96
C LYS A 156 -13.13 -7.41 29.62
N VAL A 157 -11.82 -7.38 29.62
CA VAL A 157 -10.98 -7.43 28.42
C VAL A 157 -10.14 -8.70 28.46
N MET A 158 -10.01 -9.34 27.31
CA MET A 158 -9.28 -10.58 27.11
C MET A 158 -8.33 -10.41 25.93
N VAL A 159 -7.15 -11.00 26.03
CA VAL A 159 -6.17 -11.11 24.94
C VAL A 159 -5.94 -12.59 24.65
N TYR A 160 -5.92 -12.93 23.37
CA TYR A 160 -5.64 -14.27 22.88
C TYR A 160 -4.39 -14.21 22.03
N TYR A 161 -3.41 -15.04 22.39
CA TYR A 161 -2.16 -15.06 21.65
C TYR A 161 -2.27 -15.82 20.35
N GLY A 162 -1.64 -15.26 19.32
CA GLY A 162 -1.44 -15.90 18.03
C GLY A 162 -0.57 -17.15 18.14
N SER A 163 -0.61 -17.99 17.13
CA SER A 163 0.26 -19.16 17.03
C SER A 163 0.19 -19.72 15.61
N ALA A 164 1.08 -20.63 15.23
CA ALA A 164 1.02 -21.34 13.94
C ALA A 164 -0.31 -22.06 13.60
N THR A 165 -1.30 -22.09 14.51
CA THR A 165 -2.65 -22.61 14.27
C THR A 165 -3.75 -21.58 14.50
N GLY A 166 -3.40 -20.30 14.61
CA GLY A 166 -4.25 -19.20 15.08
C GLY A 166 -4.45 -19.21 16.60
N ILE A 167 -5.51 -18.55 17.04
CA ILE A 167 -5.89 -18.42 18.46
C ILE A 167 -6.63 -19.65 19.01
N THR A 168 -6.77 -19.72 20.34
CA THR A 168 -7.59 -20.76 21.02
C THR A 168 -8.78 -20.15 21.75
N ALA A 169 -9.76 -20.97 22.14
CA ALA A 169 -10.94 -20.47 22.88
C ALA A 169 -10.66 -20.00 24.32
N THR A 170 -9.42 -20.14 24.82
CA THR A 170 -9.03 -19.72 26.17
C THR A 170 -8.13 -18.49 26.07
N PRO A 171 -8.45 -17.38 26.76
CA PRO A 171 -7.59 -16.19 26.72
C PRO A 171 -6.30 -16.44 27.50
N ASP A 172 -5.21 -15.90 26.96
CA ASP A 172 -3.87 -15.96 27.57
C ASP A 172 -3.71 -14.88 28.65
N TRP A 173 -4.43 -13.77 28.48
CA TRP A 173 -4.55 -12.70 29.46
C TRP A 173 -6.00 -12.25 29.62
N GLU A 174 -6.41 -11.95 30.84
CA GLU A 174 -7.71 -11.36 31.11
C GLU A 174 -7.65 -10.33 32.23
N LYS A 175 -8.48 -9.29 32.11
CA LYS A 175 -8.60 -8.24 33.10
C LYS A 175 -10.05 -7.81 33.28
N ASP A 176 -10.45 -7.78 34.55
CA ASP A 176 -11.74 -7.25 34.98
C ASP A 176 -11.51 -6.02 35.85
N ASP A 177 -12.36 -4.99 35.71
CA ASP A 177 -12.42 -3.86 36.64
C ASP A 177 -13.87 -3.56 37.03
N VAL A 178 -14.07 -3.11 38.27
CA VAL A 178 -15.37 -2.82 38.90
C VAL A 178 -15.78 -1.35 38.78
N ALA A 179 -14.97 -0.51 38.11
CA ALA A 179 -15.21 0.93 37.96
C ALA A 179 -15.25 1.33 36.48
N GLY A 180 -16.35 1.98 36.07
CA GLY A 180 -16.57 2.39 34.68
C GLY A 180 -16.81 1.20 33.76
N CYS A 181 -17.22 1.46 32.53
CA CYS A 181 -17.45 0.41 31.54
C CYS A 181 -16.13 -0.10 30.97
N PHE A 182 -15.31 -0.78 31.79
CA PHE A 182 -14.00 -1.25 31.36
C PHE A 182 -14.09 -2.12 30.10
N GLY A 183 -13.36 -1.76 29.05
CA GLY A 183 -13.50 -2.41 27.74
C GLY A 183 -14.72 -1.94 26.94
N ALA A 184 -15.23 -0.73 27.19
CA ALA A 184 -16.25 -0.10 26.33
C ALA A 184 -15.68 0.33 24.98
N SER A 185 -14.37 0.58 24.92
CA SER A 185 -13.58 0.66 23.70
C SER A 185 -12.19 0.08 24.02
N ILE A 186 -11.62 -0.62 23.04
CA ILE A 186 -10.34 -1.33 23.11
C ILE A 186 -9.61 -1.11 21.79
N ALA A 187 -8.28 -1.08 21.82
CA ALA A 187 -7.45 -1.05 20.62
C ALA A 187 -6.03 -1.53 20.94
N GLY A 188 -5.33 -2.07 19.94
CA GLY A 188 -3.88 -2.05 19.90
C GLY A 188 -3.38 -0.60 19.86
N ALA A 189 -2.22 -0.37 20.45
CA ALA A 189 -1.58 0.94 20.52
C ALA A 189 -0.24 0.98 19.78
N GLY A 190 0.19 -0.13 19.17
CA GLY A 190 1.54 -0.29 18.63
C GLY A 190 2.60 -0.32 19.74
N ASP A 191 3.86 -0.07 19.39
CA ASP A 191 5.00 0.02 20.31
C ASP A 191 5.22 1.49 20.74
N VAL A 192 4.38 1.96 21.65
CA VAL A 192 4.41 3.32 22.22
C VAL A 192 5.64 3.57 23.09
N ASN A 193 6.40 2.52 23.41
CA ASN A 193 7.53 2.58 24.33
C ASN A 193 8.89 2.24 23.68
N GLY A 194 8.87 1.68 22.47
CA GLY A 194 10.02 1.32 21.65
C GLY A 194 10.80 0.12 22.16
N ASP A 195 10.16 -0.82 22.87
CA ASP A 195 10.80 -2.03 23.38
C ASP A 195 10.59 -3.28 22.51
N GLY A 196 9.89 -3.12 21.39
CA GLY A 196 9.60 -4.13 20.39
C GLY A 196 8.47 -5.07 20.78
N TYR A 197 7.56 -4.65 21.67
CA TYR A 197 6.34 -5.36 22.02
C TYR A 197 5.16 -4.42 21.82
N ASP A 198 4.10 -4.91 21.19
CA ASP A 198 2.93 -4.07 21.02
C ASP A 198 2.18 -3.87 22.35
N GLU A 199 1.47 -2.76 22.41
CA GLU A 199 0.71 -2.33 23.55
C GLU A 199 -0.78 -2.28 23.28
N ILE A 200 -1.54 -2.25 24.38
CA ILE A 200 -2.99 -2.18 24.29
C ILE A 200 -3.53 -1.04 25.15
N ILE A 201 -4.58 -0.43 24.67
CA ILE A 201 -5.34 0.59 25.40
C ILE A 201 -6.77 0.14 25.63
N VAL A 202 -7.29 0.48 26.81
CA VAL A 202 -8.62 0.08 27.26
C VAL A 202 -9.29 1.24 27.96
N SER A 203 -10.52 1.59 27.55
CA SER A 203 -11.29 2.64 28.19
C SER A 203 -12.27 2.10 29.22
N ALA A 204 -12.53 2.93 30.25
CA ALA A 204 -13.58 2.73 31.24
C ALA A 204 -14.37 4.03 31.42
N PRO A 205 -15.14 4.47 30.40
CA PRO A 205 -15.95 5.66 30.47
C PRO A 205 -17.10 5.48 31.48
N ASN A 206 -17.68 6.60 31.93
CA ASN A 206 -18.81 6.58 32.86
C ASN A 206 -20.18 6.46 32.16
N THR A 207 -20.20 6.49 30.83
CA THR A 207 -21.41 6.70 30.00
C THR A 207 -22.44 5.59 30.13
N CYS A 208 -22.04 4.38 30.53
CA CYS A 208 -22.98 3.28 30.73
C CYS A 208 -23.60 3.21 32.14
N TYR A 209 -23.43 4.26 32.97
CA TYR A 209 -24.07 4.34 34.29
C TYR A 209 -25.45 5.02 34.28
N ALA A 210 -26.52 4.23 34.34
CA ALA A 210 -27.87 4.73 34.60
C ALA A 210 -28.19 4.94 36.10
N PHE A 211 -27.37 4.44 37.06
CA PHE A 211 -27.80 4.31 38.48
C PHE A 211 -26.77 4.60 39.61
N GLY A 212 -25.66 5.30 39.38
CA GLY A 212 -24.74 5.68 40.48
C GLY A 212 -23.46 6.34 39.98
N GLN A 213 -23.00 7.41 40.63
CA GLN A 213 -21.89 8.22 40.09
C GLN A 213 -20.53 7.60 40.42
N VAL A 214 -19.79 7.16 39.41
CA VAL A 214 -18.33 7.28 39.43
C VAL A 214 -17.96 8.72 39.08
N GLU A 215 -17.02 9.31 39.81
CA GLU A 215 -16.63 10.73 39.65
C GLU A 215 -15.53 10.92 38.58
N SER A 216 -15.17 9.88 37.84
CA SER A 216 -14.10 9.96 36.84
C SER A 216 -14.25 8.96 35.69
N GLU A 217 -13.63 9.29 34.55
CA GLU A 217 -13.53 8.51 33.32
C GLU A 217 -12.05 8.20 33.09
N THR A 218 -11.68 6.96 32.77
CA THR A 218 -10.26 6.56 32.69
C THR A 218 -9.96 5.75 31.44
N VAL A 219 -8.82 6.03 30.83
CA VAL A 219 -8.19 5.19 29.81
C VAL A 219 -6.92 4.60 30.41
N TYR A 220 -6.70 3.31 30.17
CA TYR A 220 -5.58 2.52 30.69
C TYR A 220 -4.72 2.02 29.52
N GLY A 221 -3.40 2.03 29.70
CA GLY A 221 -2.43 1.40 28.80
C GLY A 221 -1.73 0.25 29.50
N PHE A 222 -1.70 -0.92 28.86
CA PHE A 222 -1.02 -2.12 29.34
C PHE A 222 0.09 -2.45 28.36
N TYR A 223 1.33 -2.48 28.86
CA TYR A 223 2.48 -2.58 27.97
C TYR A 223 2.91 -4.03 27.78
N GLY A 224 3.17 -4.40 26.53
CA GLY A 224 3.65 -5.70 26.13
C GLY A 224 4.99 -6.03 26.80
N SER A 225 5.31 -7.31 26.86
CA SER A 225 6.62 -7.75 27.35
C SER A 225 6.89 -9.20 27.02
N SER A 226 8.14 -9.64 27.22
CA SER A 226 8.52 -11.07 27.17
C SER A 226 7.73 -12.01 28.10
N THR A 227 6.92 -11.47 29.01
CA THR A 227 6.04 -12.24 29.91
C THR A 227 4.56 -12.01 29.64
N GLY A 228 4.24 -11.33 28.54
CA GLY A 228 2.90 -10.84 28.21
C GLY A 228 2.52 -9.57 28.95
N LEU A 229 1.22 -9.25 28.91
CA LEU A 229 0.65 -8.05 29.51
C LEU A 229 0.59 -8.10 31.05
N PRO A 230 0.84 -6.98 31.75
CA PRO A 230 0.84 -6.94 33.21
C PRO A 230 -0.57 -6.89 33.81
N SER A 231 -0.67 -7.28 35.10
CA SER A 231 -1.96 -7.23 35.84
C SER A 231 -2.41 -5.81 36.27
N THR A 232 -1.50 -4.84 36.14
CA THR A 232 -1.69 -3.42 36.49
C THR A 232 -1.25 -2.58 35.30
N ALA A 233 -2.08 -1.61 34.92
CA ALA A 233 -1.76 -0.70 33.82
C ALA A 233 -0.44 0.04 34.07
N ASN A 234 0.37 0.17 33.01
CA ASN A 234 1.62 0.92 33.00
C ASN A 234 1.32 2.41 32.94
N TRP A 235 0.29 2.76 32.18
CA TRP A 235 -0.17 4.12 31.96
C TRP A 235 -1.68 4.21 32.24
N SER A 236 -2.11 5.37 32.73
CA SER A 236 -3.53 5.66 32.84
C SER A 236 -3.75 7.16 32.94
N VAL A 237 -4.75 7.67 32.21
CA VAL A 237 -5.23 9.04 32.36
C VAL A 237 -6.67 9.02 32.83
N THR A 238 -6.93 9.80 33.87
CA THR A 238 -8.25 9.92 34.49
C THR A 238 -8.72 11.36 34.41
N GLN A 239 -9.80 11.60 33.69
CA GLN A 239 -10.44 12.91 33.63
C GLN A 239 -11.63 12.98 34.61
N PRO A 240 -11.85 14.13 35.29
CA PRO A 240 -13.05 14.31 36.09
C PRO A 240 -14.25 14.52 35.17
N VAL A 241 -15.41 13.95 35.50
CA VAL A 241 -16.62 14.00 34.64
C VAL A 241 -17.03 15.43 34.24
N SER A 242 -16.76 16.42 35.10
CA SER A 242 -17.08 17.83 34.81
C SER A 242 -16.21 18.47 33.74
N GLU A 243 -15.04 17.90 33.47
CA GLU A 243 -14.10 18.40 32.47
C GLU A 243 -14.01 17.41 31.30
N GLY A 244 -13.97 16.10 31.53
CA GLY A 244 -13.76 15.08 30.50
C GLY A 244 -14.98 14.53 29.76
N GLN A 245 -16.22 14.87 30.17
CA GLN A 245 -17.50 14.33 29.67
C GLN A 245 -17.39 13.33 28.49
N GLU A 246 -17.61 12.04 28.79
CA GLU A 246 -17.45 10.92 27.85
C GLU A 246 -16.00 10.66 27.41
N PHE A 247 -14.99 11.02 28.22
CA PHE A 247 -13.58 10.74 27.92
C PHE A 247 -13.35 9.22 27.82
N GLY A 248 -12.73 8.80 26.70
CA GLY A 248 -12.54 7.39 26.39
C GLY A 248 -13.81 6.72 25.85
N ALA A 249 -14.78 7.47 25.34
CA ALA A 249 -15.92 6.90 24.61
C ALA A 249 -15.45 6.11 23.36
N SER A 250 -14.39 6.60 22.71
CA SER A 250 -13.64 5.93 21.65
C SER A 250 -12.16 6.13 21.88
N ILE A 251 -11.36 5.11 21.58
CA ILE A 251 -9.90 5.13 21.64
C ILE A 251 -9.35 4.37 20.43
N SER A 252 -8.15 4.73 19.98
CA SER A 252 -7.40 3.98 18.97
C SER A 252 -5.90 4.24 19.13
N GLY A 253 -5.06 3.32 18.62
CA GLY A 253 -3.71 3.67 18.21
C GLY A 253 -3.78 4.75 17.12
N ALA A 254 -2.80 5.64 17.10
CA ALA A 254 -2.71 6.71 16.11
C ALA A 254 -1.57 6.49 15.11
N GLY A 255 -0.75 5.45 15.29
CA GLY A 255 0.53 5.31 14.61
C GLY A 255 1.54 6.34 15.10
N ASP A 256 2.65 6.53 14.40
CA ASP A 256 3.67 7.54 14.71
C ASP A 256 3.32 8.87 14.01
N VAL A 257 2.42 9.65 14.60
CA VAL A 257 1.92 10.90 14.00
C VAL A 257 2.95 12.03 14.03
N ASN A 258 4.07 11.81 14.72
CA ASN A 258 5.11 12.80 14.95
C ASN A 258 6.50 12.40 14.39
N GLY A 259 6.64 11.17 13.89
CA GLY A 259 7.82 10.64 13.22
C GLY A 259 9.01 10.43 14.14
N ASP A 260 8.80 10.19 15.44
CA ASP A 260 9.87 9.96 16.42
C ASP A 260 10.22 8.48 16.66
N GLY A 261 9.52 7.59 15.97
CA GLY A 261 9.71 6.14 15.97
C GLY A 261 9.02 5.41 17.12
N TYR A 262 8.03 6.04 17.76
CA TYR A 262 7.17 5.43 18.78
C TYR A 262 5.72 5.62 18.37
N ASP A 263 4.89 4.59 18.56
CA ASP A 263 3.47 4.73 18.26
C ASP A 263 2.77 5.65 19.27
N ASP A 264 1.76 6.37 18.78
CA ASP A 264 0.97 7.34 19.51
C ASP A 264 -0.47 6.82 19.74
N VAL A 265 -1.22 7.46 20.64
CA VAL A 265 -2.62 7.09 20.90
C VAL A 265 -3.56 8.27 20.86
N ILE A 266 -4.80 8.04 20.41
CA ILE A 266 -5.87 9.04 20.35
C ILE A 266 -7.09 8.63 21.18
N VAL A 267 -7.69 9.61 21.87
CA VAL A 267 -8.81 9.42 22.79
C VAL A 267 -9.92 10.43 22.51
N GLY A 268 -11.12 9.94 22.23
CA GLY A 268 -12.32 10.74 22.03
C GLY A 268 -13.05 11.10 23.34
N ALA A 269 -13.63 12.30 23.37
CA ALA A 269 -14.49 12.82 24.44
C ALA A 269 -15.69 13.59 23.84
N PRO A 270 -16.66 12.89 23.23
CA PRO A 270 -17.76 13.52 22.48
C PRO A 270 -18.73 14.33 23.35
N GLY A 271 -18.74 14.08 24.66
CA GLY A 271 -19.52 14.85 25.61
C GLY A 271 -18.90 16.18 26.04
N PHE A 272 -17.63 16.42 25.69
CA PHE A 272 -16.84 17.56 26.17
C PHE A 272 -17.50 18.89 25.84
N THR A 273 -17.48 19.82 26.79
CA THR A 273 -18.09 21.14 26.68
C THR A 273 -17.22 22.19 27.39
N VAL A 274 -16.73 23.21 26.68
CA VAL A 274 -15.77 24.20 27.25
C VAL A 274 -16.42 25.27 28.13
N GLU A 275 -17.62 25.72 27.79
CA GLU A 275 -18.23 26.90 28.42
C GLU A 275 -19.72 26.73 28.73
N PRO A 276 -20.22 27.39 29.79
CA PRO A 276 -21.66 27.43 30.06
C PRO A 276 -22.46 28.01 28.88
N GLY A 277 -23.35 27.19 28.31
CA GLY A 277 -24.21 27.56 27.18
C GLY A 277 -23.77 26.96 25.85
N LYS A 278 -22.63 26.26 25.86
CA LYS A 278 -22.27 25.29 24.84
C LYS A 278 -22.74 23.88 25.24
N TYR A 279 -22.83 22.99 24.27
CA TYR A 279 -23.35 21.63 24.46
C TYR A 279 -22.73 20.67 23.46
N PHE A 280 -22.03 19.64 23.94
CA PHE A 280 -21.57 18.52 23.13
C PHE A 280 -20.77 19.00 21.90
N GLU A 281 -19.85 19.95 22.09
CA GLU A 281 -18.85 20.27 21.06
C GLU A 281 -18.01 19.03 20.74
N GLY A 282 -17.66 18.29 21.80
CA GLY A 282 -16.79 17.14 21.72
C GLY A 282 -15.32 17.55 21.56
N ALA A 283 -14.43 16.68 22.01
CA ALA A 283 -13.00 16.88 21.97
C ALA A 283 -12.26 15.57 21.66
N ALA A 284 -11.01 15.70 21.24
CA ALA A 284 -10.07 14.58 21.18
C ALA A 284 -8.72 14.99 21.80
N TYR A 285 -8.00 13.98 22.29
CA TYR A 285 -6.71 14.09 22.94
C TYR A 285 -5.76 13.11 22.27
N ALA A 286 -4.54 13.54 21.97
CA ALA A 286 -3.47 12.62 21.58
C ALA A 286 -2.37 12.62 22.65
N TYR A 287 -1.80 11.44 22.87
CA TYR A 287 -0.68 11.22 23.77
C TYR A 287 0.41 10.55 22.96
N TYR A 288 1.56 11.18 22.88
CA TYR A 288 2.64 10.67 22.05
C TYR A 288 3.49 9.65 22.81
N GLY A 289 3.91 8.63 22.09
CA GLY A 289 4.86 7.62 22.49
C GLY A 289 6.21 8.23 22.83
N SER A 290 7.02 7.46 23.54
CA SER A 290 8.41 7.83 23.81
C SER A 290 9.17 6.62 24.34
N SER A 291 10.49 6.73 24.46
CA SER A 291 11.32 5.73 25.18
C SER A 291 10.90 5.42 26.63
N THR A 292 9.93 6.14 27.20
CA THR A 292 9.35 5.89 28.52
C THR A 292 7.86 5.53 28.48
N GLY A 293 7.30 5.34 27.29
CA GLY A 293 5.88 5.22 27.01
C GLY A 293 5.16 6.57 27.03
N LEU A 294 3.84 6.49 27.15
CA LEU A 294 2.91 7.61 27.10
C LEU A 294 3.03 8.54 28.34
N SER A 295 2.91 9.84 28.09
CA SER A 295 2.77 10.86 29.14
C SER A 295 1.36 10.90 29.72
N THR A 296 1.19 11.28 30.99
CA THR A 296 -0.16 11.52 31.57
C THR A 296 -0.72 12.91 31.24
N THR A 297 0.03 13.71 30.49
CA THR A 297 -0.39 15.00 29.94
C THR A 297 -0.44 14.84 28.44
N GLU A 298 -1.55 15.25 27.85
CA GLU A 298 -1.78 15.24 26.41
C GLU A 298 -0.76 16.12 25.68
N ASP A 299 -0.27 15.62 24.55
CA ASP A 299 0.64 16.34 23.66
C ASP A 299 -0.15 17.18 22.65
N TRP A 300 -1.35 16.72 22.31
CA TRP A 300 -2.30 17.42 21.47
C TRP A 300 -3.72 17.35 22.05
N PHE A 301 -4.45 18.46 21.92
CA PHE A 301 -5.84 18.57 22.34
C PHE A 301 -6.60 19.45 21.36
N TYR A 302 -7.74 18.96 20.89
CA TYR A 302 -8.63 19.72 20.03
C TYR A 302 -10.07 19.62 20.50
N VAL A 303 -10.76 20.76 20.43
CA VAL A 303 -12.18 20.90 20.72
C VAL A 303 -12.80 21.76 19.64
N THR A 304 -13.97 21.37 19.16
CA THR A 304 -14.68 22.18 18.17
C THR A 304 -15.28 23.42 18.83
N ASP A 305 -15.55 24.47 18.04
CA ASP A 305 -16.26 25.65 18.54
C ASP A 305 -17.77 25.62 18.25
N GLU A 306 -18.29 24.51 17.71
CA GLU A 306 -19.70 24.34 17.36
C GLU A 306 -20.41 23.35 18.29
N ASN A 307 -21.64 23.68 18.67
CA ASN A 307 -22.44 22.80 19.52
C ASN A 307 -22.95 21.60 18.73
N TRP A 308 -23.15 20.49 19.44
CA TRP A 308 -23.84 19.31 18.92
C TRP A 308 -23.10 18.60 17.79
N LEU A 309 -21.78 18.77 17.70
CA LEU A 309 -20.96 17.98 16.78
C LEU A 309 -20.60 16.62 17.37
N ARG A 310 -20.48 16.53 18.69
CA ARG A 310 -19.96 15.33 19.37
C ARG A 310 -18.64 14.86 18.74
N PHE A 311 -17.74 15.80 18.45
CA PHE A 311 -16.41 15.50 17.93
C PHE A 311 -15.66 14.52 18.84
N GLY A 312 -15.00 13.52 18.26
CA GLY A 312 -14.41 12.41 19.03
C GLY A 312 -15.44 11.34 19.41
N ALA A 313 -16.59 11.28 18.73
CA ALA A 313 -17.55 10.18 18.91
C ALA A 313 -16.91 8.84 18.51
N THR A 314 -16.13 8.87 17.43
CA THR A 314 -15.24 7.81 16.99
C THR A 314 -13.90 8.42 16.59
N VAL A 315 -12.81 7.68 16.82
CA VAL A 315 -11.44 8.05 16.48
C VAL A 315 -10.75 6.80 15.93
N SER A 316 -9.91 6.94 14.91
CA SER A 316 -8.98 5.90 14.47
C SER A 316 -7.72 6.52 13.86
N ALA A 317 -6.68 5.71 13.69
CA ALA A 317 -5.62 6.00 12.73
C ALA A 317 -6.24 6.10 11.33
N ALA A 318 -5.67 6.95 10.49
CA ALA A 318 -5.95 7.01 9.07
C ALA A 318 -4.81 6.40 8.23
N GLY A 319 -3.66 6.09 8.87
CA GLY A 319 -2.42 5.79 8.15
C GLY A 319 -1.79 7.05 7.55
N ASP A 320 -0.78 6.89 6.70
CA ASP A 320 -0.15 7.99 5.97
C ASP A 320 -0.91 8.25 4.65
N VAL A 321 -2.01 9.02 4.75
CA VAL A 321 -2.92 9.23 3.60
C VAL A 321 -2.34 10.20 2.56
N ASN A 322 -1.21 10.84 2.87
CA ASN A 322 -0.54 11.80 1.99
C ASN A 322 0.89 11.40 1.57
N GLY A 323 1.41 10.28 2.09
CA GLY A 323 2.70 9.70 1.77
C GLY A 323 3.88 10.55 2.25
N ASP A 324 3.71 11.33 3.32
CA ASP A 324 4.76 12.20 3.86
C ASP A 324 5.61 11.55 4.96
N GLY A 325 5.29 10.31 5.32
CA GLY A 325 6.00 9.45 6.25
C GLY A 325 5.57 9.63 7.71
N TYR A 326 4.43 10.28 7.97
CA TYR A 326 3.85 10.44 9.30
C TYR A 326 2.43 9.87 9.28
N ASP A 327 2.05 9.15 10.33
CA ASP A 327 0.67 8.66 10.42
C ASP A 327 -0.32 9.81 10.66
N ASP A 328 -1.51 9.66 10.09
CA ASP A 328 -2.61 10.62 10.19
C ASP A 328 -3.73 10.06 11.07
N VAL A 329 -4.65 10.94 11.52
CA VAL A 329 -5.81 10.51 12.32
C VAL A 329 -7.13 10.97 11.73
N ILE A 330 -8.14 10.12 11.86
CA ILE A 330 -9.51 10.35 11.43
C ILE A 330 -10.45 10.39 12.63
N ILE A 331 -11.33 11.39 12.68
CA ILE A 331 -12.21 11.66 13.81
C ILE A 331 -13.63 11.93 13.33
N GLY A 332 -14.61 11.27 13.95
CA GLY A 332 -16.02 11.43 13.63
C GLY A 332 -16.78 12.25 14.66
N GLY A 333 -17.77 12.99 14.17
CA GLY A 333 -18.83 13.63 14.95
C GLY A 333 -20.18 13.11 14.46
N ASP A 334 -20.92 12.46 15.36
CA ASP A 334 -22.05 11.61 14.99
C ASP A 334 -23.43 12.30 15.11
N TYR A 335 -23.47 13.61 15.38
CA TYR A 335 -24.71 14.31 15.72
C TYR A 335 -25.25 15.27 14.64
N MET A 336 -25.20 16.61 14.77
CA MET A 336 -25.78 17.50 13.73
C MET A 336 -25.10 18.88 13.66
N PRO A 337 -24.44 19.23 12.53
CA PRO A 337 -24.15 18.36 11.38
C PRO A 337 -23.23 17.19 11.77
N GLN A 338 -23.38 16.04 11.11
CA GLN A 338 -22.38 14.97 11.20
C GLN A 338 -21.23 15.28 10.26
N ILE A 339 -20.02 15.19 10.77
CA ILE A 339 -18.81 15.54 10.04
C ILE A 339 -17.73 14.52 10.41
N ILE A 340 -16.90 14.19 9.43
CA ILE A 340 -15.63 13.50 9.61
C ILE A 340 -14.52 14.51 9.38
N TRP A 341 -13.48 14.44 10.21
CA TRP A 341 -12.27 15.25 10.11
C TRP A 341 -11.04 14.36 9.99
N VAL A 342 -10.05 14.83 9.23
CA VAL A 342 -8.72 14.25 9.19
C VAL A 342 -7.70 15.31 9.59
N PHE A 343 -6.77 14.90 10.45
CA PHE A 343 -5.63 15.70 10.89
C PHE A 343 -4.38 14.98 10.42
N LEU A 344 -3.60 15.66 9.58
CA LEU A 344 -2.39 15.08 9.02
C LEU A 344 -1.24 15.17 10.03
N GLY A 345 -0.50 14.09 10.23
CA GLY A 345 0.73 14.03 11.01
C GLY A 345 1.81 14.94 10.45
N SER A 346 2.83 15.19 11.26
CA SER A 346 4.02 15.93 10.83
C SER A 346 5.12 15.82 11.88
N ALA A 347 6.33 16.31 11.57
CA ALA A 347 7.40 16.42 12.56
C ALA A 347 7.06 17.29 13.80
N ASP A 348 6.02 18.13 13.73
CA ASP A 348 5.51 18.93 14.86
C ASP A 348 4.31 18.23 15.57
N GLY A 349 3.92 17.03 15.11
CA GLY A 349 2.72 16.29 15.48
C GLY A 349 1.45 16.78 14.77
N LEU A 350 0.28 16.47 15.34
CA LEU A 350 -1.02 16.86 14.82
C LEU A 350 -1.25 18.39 14.85
N PRO A 351 -1.87 18.97 13.80
CA PRO A 351 -2.07 20.41 13.67
C PRO A 351 -3.21 20.95 14.56
N GLU A 352 -3.23 22.27 14.80
CA GLU A 352 -4.28 22.95 15.58
C GLU A 352 -5.65 22.99 14.86
N THR A 353 -5.71 22.67 13.57
CA THR A 353 -6.94 22.70 12.76
C THR A 353 -6.99 21.50 11.82
N PRO A 354 -8.18 20.96 11.50
CA PRO A 354 -8.31 19.83 10.61
C PRO A 354 -7.74 20.15 9.22
N SER A 355 -7.01 19.20 8.65
CA SER A 355 -6.43 19.27 7.31
C SER A 355 -7.49 19.01 6.24
N TRP A 356 -8.47 18.14 6.56
CA TRP A 356 -9.56 17.77 5.69
C TRP A 356 -10.85 17.53 6.51
N SER A 357 -12.00 17.69 5.86
CA SER A 357 -13.29 17.36 6.48
C SER A 357 -14.34 17.00 5.44
N TYR A 358 -15.28 16.14 5.81
CA TYR A 358 -16.39 15.74 4.97
C TYR A 358 -17.73 15.74 5.72
N GLU A 359 -18.74 16.30 5.08
CA GLU A 359 -20.13 16.34 5.52
C GLU A 359 -20.99 15.78 4.39
N THR A 360 -21.92 14.86 4.69
CA THR A 360 -22.80 14.31 3.64
C THR A 360 -23.87 15.32 3.21
N PRO A 361 -24.21 15.38 1.92
CA PRO A 361 -25.25 16.28 1.43
C PRO A 361 -26.71 15.85 1.76
N ASN A 362 -26.96 14.66 2.33
CA ASN A 362 -28.27 13.97 2.25
C ASN A 362 -28.89 13.42 3.57
N PHE A 363 -28.58 13.97 4.75
CA PHE A 363 -29.08 13.44 6.05
C PHE A 363 -28.70 11.97 6.30
N GLU A 364 -27.55 11.54 5.79
CA GLU A 364 -26.99 10.23 6.13
C GLU A 364 -26.15 10.37 7.39
N ASN A 365 -26.33 9.45 8.34
CA ASN A 365 -25.59 9.46 9.58
C ASN A 365 -24.19 8.90 9.34
N ILE A 366 -23.21 9.79 9.26
CA ILE A 366 -21.77 9.46 9.24
C ILE A 366 -21.13 9.71 10.60
N GLY A 367 -19.86 9.33 10.75
CA GLY A 367 -19.10 9.56 11.98
C GLY A 367 -19.46 8.60 13.12
N ILE A 368 -20.15 7.49 12.82
CA ILE A 368 -20.51 6.45 13.79
C ILE A 368 -19.47 5.31 13.78
N SER A 369 -19.01 4.90 12.59
CA SER A 369 -17.94 3.93 12.39
C SER A 369 -17.04 4.40 11.26
N LEU A 370 -15.74 4.39 11.51
CA LEU A 370 -14.69 4.76 10.57
C LEU A 370 -13.40 4.04 10.98
N ASP A 371 -12.50 3.85 10.02
CA ASP A 371 -11.20 3.24 10.27
C ASP A 371 -10.21 3.53 9.12
N LYS A 372 -8.94 3.16 9.33
CA LYS A 372 -7.97 2.98 8.25
C LYS A 372 -8.43 1.82 7.36
N ALA A 373 -8.33 2.00 6.05
CA ALA A 373 -8.56 0.94 5.06
C ALA A 373 -7.27 0.29 4.57
N GLY A 374 -6.12 0.97 4.73
CA GLY A 374 -4.84 0.57 4.15
C GLY A 374 -4.74 1.04 2.70
N ASP A 375 -3.74 0.58 1.95
CA ASP A 375 -3.61 0.88 0.51
C ASP A 375 -4.46 -0.12 -0.29
N VAL A 376 -5.74 0.20 -0.47
CA VAL A 376 -6.70 -0.71 -1.10
C VAL A 376 -6.65 -0.66 -2.63
N ASN A 377 -5.92 0.31 -3.19
CA ASN A 377 -5.86 0.56 -4.63
C ASN A 377 -4.44 0.38 -5.22
N GLY A 378 -3.43 0.21 -4.37
CA GLY A 378 -2.02 -0.02 -4.72
C GLY A 378 -1.28 1.20 -5.21
N ASP A 379 -1.72 2.42 -4.87
CA ASP A 379 -1.08 3.67 -5.28
C ASP A 379 0.03 4.14 -4.31
N GLY A 380 0.21 3.43 -3.20
CA GLY A 380 1.24 3.64 -2.18
C GLY A 380 0.85 4.65 -1.10
N TYR A 381 -0.43 5.02 -0.99
CA TYR A 381 -0.95 5.90 0.06
C TYR A 381 -2.03 5.16 0.85
N ASP A 382 -2.08 5.38 2.17
CA ASP A 382 -3.15 4.78 2.97
C ASP A 382 -4.51 5.41 2.63
N ASP A 383 -5.55 4.58 2.64
CA ASP A 383 -6.93 4.96 2.38
C ASP A 383 -7.77 4.93 3.67
N ILE A 384 -8.91 5.63 3.64
CA ILE A 384 -9.87 5.63 4.76
C ILE A 384 -11.23 5.06 4.37
N ILE A 385 -11.91 4.45 5.34
CA ILE A 385 -13.26 3.91 5.17
C ILE A 385 -14.20 4.37 6.28
N PHE A 386 -15.46 4.63 5.94
CA PHE A 386 -16.51 4.90 6.94
C PHE A 386 -17.88 4.46 6.47
N GLY A 387 -18.71 4.04 7.43
CA GLY A 387 -20.11 3.68 7.21
C GLY A 387 -21.05 4.89 7.34
N SER A 388 -22.17 4.83 6.61
CA SER A 388 -23.30 5.73 6.77
C SER A 388 -24.58 4.96 6.95
N ASP A 389 -25.46 5.37 7.87
CA ASP A 389 -26.82 4.84 7.93
C ASP A 389 -27.84 5.86 7.39
N ARG A 390 -28.88 5.37 6.70
CA ARG A 390 -29.98 6.22 6.23
C ARG A 390 -31.18 6.10 7.17
N ASN A 391 -31.47 7.18 7.89
CA ASN A 391 -32.69 7.27 8.70
C ASN A 391 -33.92 7.65 7.84
N ILE A 392 -34.43 6.71 7.03
CA ILE A 392 -35.62 6.92 6.19
C ILE A 392 -36.97 6.53 6.86
N GLY A 393 -37.21 6.92 8.11
CA GLY A 393 -38.58 6.94 8.68
C GLY A 393 -39.32 5.59 8.71
N GLU A 394 -40.65 5.60 8.89
CA GLU A 394 -41.53 4.43 9.19
C GLU A 394 -41.53 3.25 8.18
N PHE A 395 -40.69 3.28 7.14
CA PHE A 395 -40.49 2.14 6.24
C PHE A 395 -39.07 1.59 6.42
N LYS A 396 -38.95 0.45 7.11
CA LYS A 396 -37.75 -0.39 7.15
C LYS A 396 -37.37 -0.79 5.71
N LEU A 397 -36.56 0.02 5.04
CA LEU A 397 -35.74 -0.42 3.91
C LEU A 397 -34.30 -0.07 4.30
N PRO A 398 -33.46 -1.07 4.62
CA PRO A 398 -32.12 -0.86 5.15
C PRO A 398 -31.15 -0.53 4.01
N ASP A 399 -30.90 0.76 3.74
CA ASP A 399 -29.93 1.19 2.72
C ASP A 399 -28.94 2.21 3.31
N GLY A 400 -27.99 1.76 4.09
CA GLY A 400 -26.78 2.46 4.47
C GLY A 400 -25.71 2.23 3.43
N THR A 401 -24.67 3.07 3.50
CA THR A 401 -23.66 3.21 2.46
C THR A 401 -22.30 3.25 3.10
N VAL A 402 -21.39 2.42 2.61
CA VAL A 402 -19.99 2.51 2.96
C VAL A 402 -19.28 3.38 1.94
N TYR A 403 -18.40 4.24 2.42
CA TYR A 403 -17.60 5.16 1.63
C TYR A 403 -16.12 4.87 1.86
N ALA A 404 -15.34 4.89 0.78
CA ALA A 404 -13.89 4.92 0.85
C ALA A 404 -13.36 6.18 0.14
N PHE A 405 -12.30 6.76 0.69
CA PHE A 405 -11.56 7.88 0.11
C PHE A 405 -10.11 7.46 0.00
N PHE A 406 -9.61 7.51 -1.22
CA PHE A 406 -8.24 7.08 -1.47
C PHE A 406 -7.23 8.19 -1.19
N GLY A 407 -6.14 7.83 -0.55
CA GLY A 407 -4.99 8.68 -0.29
C GLY A 407 -4.35 9.16 -1.58
N SER A 408 -3.49 10.18 -1.48
CA SER A 408 -2.63 10.62 -2.58
C SER A 408 -1.61 11.63 -2.06
N ALA A 409 -0.60 11.97 -2.86
CA ALA A 409 0.33 13.06 -2.52
C ALA A 409 -0.36 14.43 -2.23
N ASP A 410 -1.58 14.65 -2.72
CA ASP A 410 -2.38 15.86 -2.45
C ASP A 410 -3.30 15.71 -1.21
N GLY A 411 -3.26 14.55 -0.54
CA GLY A 411 -4.17 14.11 0.51
C GLY A 411 -5.49 13.55 -0.04
N LEU A 412 -6.50 13.47 0.83
CA LEU A 412 -7.80 12.89 0.50
C LEU A 412 -8.66 13.77 -0.45
N PRO A 413 -9.37 13.17 -1.42
CA PRO A 413 -10.25 13.90 -2.33
C PRO A 413 -11.49 14.47 -1.62
N LEU A 414 -12.18 15.43 -2.26
CA LEU A 414 -13.41 16.04 -1.71
C LEU A 414 -14.69 15.24 -1.99
N THR A 415 -14.58 14.16 -2.76
CA THR A 415 -15.68 13.26 -3.09
C THR A 415 -15.21 11.84 -2.85
N PRO A 416 -16.11 10.94 -2.40
CA PRO A 416 -15.74 9.53 -2.22
C PRO A 416 -15.12 8.96 -3.49
N SER A 417 -14.02 8.23 -3.35
CA SER A 417 -13.40 7.48 -4.43
C SER A 417 -14.25 6.26 -4.78
N TRP A 418 -14.82 5.64 -3.74
CA TRP A 418 -15.69 4.48 -3.87
C TRP A 418 -16.86 4.56 -2.88
N SER A 419 -17.98 3.92 -3.25
CA SER A 419 -19.07 3.67 -2.32
C SER A 419 -19.94 2.48 -2.73
N VAL A 420 -20.45 1.75 -1.73
CA VAL A 420 -21.45 0.69 -1.93
C VAL A 420 -22.64 0.92 -1.01
N SER A 421 -23.85 0.90 -1.56
CA SER A 421 -25.09 0.99 -0.79
C SER A 421 -25.80 -0.36 -0.69
N GLY A 422 -26.56 -0.57 0.38
CA GLY A 422 -27.46 -1.73 0.52
C GLY A 422 -26.85 -2.92 1.24
N VAL A 423 -25.85 -2.68 2.08
CA VAL A 423 -25.19 -3.70 2.91
C VAL A 423 -26.02 -4.11 4.14
N GLY A 424 -27.11 -3.41 4.48
CA GLY A 424 -28.02 -3.77 5.59
C GLY A 424 -27.72 -2.99 6.88
N SER A 425 -28.72 -2.27 7.39
CA SER A 425 -28.46 -0.92 7.95
C SER A 425 -29.06 -0.73 9.31
N TYR A 426 -28.36 -1.29 10.27
CA TYR A 426 -28.35 -0.83 11.65
C TYR A 426 -26.89 -0.92 12.11
N SER A 427 -26.28 0.19 12.52
CA SER A 427 -24.92 0.19 13.08
C SER A 427 -23.89 -0.47 12.16
N GLU A 428 -23.76 0.03 10.93
CA GLU A 428 -22.71 -0.42 9.99
C GLU A 428 -21.35 -0.19 10.64
N THR A 429 -20.66 -1.29 10.96
CA THR A 429 -19.29 -1.25 11.46
C THR A 429 -18.36 -1.47 10.28
N VAL A 430 -17.23 -0.78 10.27
CA VAL A 430 -16.22 -0.91 9.23
C VAL A 430 -14.85 -0.98 9.88
N SER A 431 -13.93 -1.68 9.22
CA SER A 431 -12.51 -1.72 9.56
C SER A 431 -11.71 -2.09 8.31
N GLY A 432 -10.40 -1.85 8.32
CA GLY A 432 -9.48 -2.58 7.46
C GLY A 432 -9.59 -4.09 7.75
N ALA A 433 -9.23 -4.91 6.77
CA ALA A 433 -9.16 -6.36 6.91
C ALA A 433 -7.73 -6.89 6.71
N GLY A 434 -6.77 -6.00 6.40
CA GLY A 434 -5.46 -6.35 5.86
C GLY A 434 -5.58 -7.08 4.52
N ASP A 435 -4.49 -7.64 4.02
CA ASP A 435 -4.47 -8.41 2.77
C ASP A 435 -4.87 -9.89 3.03
N VAL A 436 -6.17 -10.19 3.04
CA VAL A 436 -6.68 -11.52 3.41
C VAL A 436 -6.50 -12.57 2.31
N ASN A 437 -6.13 -12.12 1.10
CA ASN A 437 -5.99 -12.97 -0.09
C ASN A 437 -4.54 -13.05 -0.61
N TRP A 438 -3.66 -12.23 -0.04
CA TRP A 438 -2.24 -12.04 -0.32
C TRP A 438 -1.88 -11.60 -1.75
N ASP A 439 -2.69 -10.69 -2.29
CA ASP A 439 -2.49 -10.07 -3.60
C ASP A 439 -1.65 -8.78 -3.55
N GLY A 440 -1.27 -8.34 -2.35
CA GLY A 440 -0.44 -7.18 -2.07
C GLY A 440 -1.21 -5.89 -1.78
N LEU A 441 -2.53 -5.95 -1.75
CA LEU A 441 -3.41 -4.81 -1.50
C LEU A 441 -4.20 -5.04 -0.23
N ASP A 442 -4.48 -3.97 0.51
CA ASP A 442 -5.31 -4.09 1.70
C ASP A 442 -6.78 -4.30 1.33
N ASP A 443 -7.48 -5.11 2.13
CA ASP A 443 -8.90 -5.38 1.99
C ASP A 443 -9.69 -4.65 3.07
N VAL A 444 -11.02 -4.56 2.91
CA VAL A 444 -11.89 -3.93 3.91
C VAL A 444 -13.03 -4.83 4.34
N ILE A 445 -13.40 -4.75 5.62
CA ILE A 445 -14.52 -5.49 6.21
C ILE A 445 -15.65 -4.56 6.63
N VAL A 446 -16.88 -4.97 6.33
CA VAL A 446 -18.12 -4.25 6.63
C VAL A 446 -19.07 -5.17 7.39
N GLY A 447 -19.39 -4.79 8.62
CA GLY A 447 -20.42 -5.40 9.44
C GLY A 447 -21.80 -4.81 9.19
N ALA A 448 -22.79 -5.68 9.03
CA ALA A 448 -24.19 -5.34 8.79
C ALA A 448 -25.11 -6.07 9.79
N PRO A 449 -25.07 -5.70 11.09
CA PRO A 449 -25.73 -6.47 12.14
C PRO A 449 -27.26 -6.43 12.05
N GLY A 450 -27.82 -5.46 11.33
CA GLY A 450 -29.26 -5.38 11.02
C GLY A 450 -29.72 -6.21 9.82
N TYR A 451 -28.87 -7.07 9.23
CA TYR A 451 -29.25 -7.87 8.07
C TYR A 451 -30.35 -8.91 8.41
N ASP A 452 -31.42 -8.93 7.63
CA ASP A 452 -32.54 -9.88 7.71
C ASP A 452 -32.41 -10.95 6.61
N ILE A 453 -32.57 -12.25 6.93
CA ILE A 453 -32.63 -13.29 5.89
C ILE A 453 -34.03 -13.34 5.27
N PRO A 454 -34.19 -13.24 3.94
CA PRO A 454 -35.47 -13.48 3.28
C PRO A 454 -35.80 -14.98 3.26
N ILE A 455 -36.46 -15.48 4.31
CA ILE A 455 -36.89 -16.88 4.36
C ILE A 455 -38.25 -17.05 3.67
N ALA A 456 -38.30 -17.97 2.70
CA ALA A 456 -39.52 -18.43 2.07
C ALA A 456 -40.16 -19.53 2.94
N ASP A 457 -41.33 -19.23 3.52
CA ASP A 457 -42.29 -20.15 4.15
C ASP A 457 -42.07 -20.44 5.67
N ASP A 458 -43.13 -20.15 6.45
CA ASP A 458 -43.40 -20.51 7.86
C ASP A 458 -42.80 -19.63 8.99
N ASP A 459 -43.66 -18.81 9.62
CA ASP A 459 -43.73 -18.20 10.98
C ASP A 459 -42.51 -18.15 11.96
N THR A 460 -41.27 -18.32 11.51
CA THR A 460 -40.04 -18.01 12.24
C THR A 460 -39.29 -16.93 11.48
N GLU A 461 -39.55 -15.67 11.84
CA GLU A 461 -38.95 -14.51 11.19
C GLU A 461 -37.44 -14.44 11.52
N GLY A 462 -36.58 -14.59 10.50
CA GLY A 462 -35.13 -14.43 10.57
C GLY A 462 -34.73 -12.96 10.65
N TYR A 463 -35.13 -12.28 11.73
CA TYR A 463 -34.86 -10.86 11.95
C TYR A 463 -33.46 -10.63 12.49
N ASP A 464 -32.79 -9.58 12.02
CA ASP A 464 -31.51 -9.06 12.51
C ASP A 464 -30.50 -10.19 12.78
N VAL A 465 -30.34 -11.10 11.83
CA VAL A 465 -29.35 -12.18 11.94
C VAL A 465 -27.92 -11.63 11.89
N GLY A 466 -27.77 -10.50 11.20
CA GLY A 466 -26.49 -9.87 10.92
C GLY A 466 -25.69 -10.54 9.81
N ALA A 467 -24.77 -9.78 9.23
CA ALA A 467 -23.84 -10.24 8.21
C ALA A 467 -22.52 -9.48 8.32
N ALA A 468 -21.48 -10.04 7.71
CA ALA A 468 -20.24 -9.35 7.44
C ALA A 468 -19.85 -9.56 5.97
N TYR A 469 -19.22 -8.56 5.37
CA TYR A 469 -18.80 -8.54 3.97
C TYR A 469 -17.34 -8.12 3.89
N VAL A 470 -16.55 -8.79 3.07
CA VAL A 470 -15.20 -8.35 2.72
C VAL A 470 -15.17 -7.95 1.26
N PHE A 471 -14.58 -6.81 0.99
CA PHE A 471 -14.30 -6.28 -0.35
C PHE A 471 -12.80 -6.24 -0.49
N SER A 472 -12.27 -6.99 -1.44
CA SER A 472 -10.83 -7.04 -1.62
C SER A 472 -10.30 -5.83 -2.38
N GLY A 473 -9.09 -5.40 -2.02
CA GLY A 473 -8.35 -4.37 -2.74
C GLY A 473 -8.11 -4.74 -4.21
N GLY A 474 -7.81 -3.75 -5.03
CA GLY A 474 -7.69 -3.96 -6.48
C GLY A 474 -7.23 -2.76 -7.29
N CYS A 475 -6.50 -3.01 -8.37
CA CYS A 475 -6.02 -1.95 -9.26
C CYS A 475 -7.05 -1.56 -10.34
N ASP A 476 -7.01 -0.31 -10.82
CA ASP A 476 -7.68 0.10 -12.07
C ASP A 476 -7.09 -0.61 -13.31
N GLY A 477 -5.79 -0.94 -13.25
CA GLY A 477 -5.04 -1.57 -14.31
C GLY A 477 -4.76 -3.06 -14.08
N CYS A 478 -3.51 -3.48 -14.24
CA CYS A 478 -3.08 -4.86 -14.00
C CYS A 478 -2.41 -4.98 -12.63
N LEU A 479 -2.78 -6.01 -11.86
CA LEU A 479 -2.08 -6.42 -10.64
C LEU A 479 -1.08 -7.52 -11.01
N ILE A 480 0.18 -7.16 -11.28
CA ILE A 480 1.21 -8.09 -11.73
C ILE A 480 2.29 -8.18 -10.66
N ASP A 481 2.56 -9.39 -10.20
CA ASP A 481 3.52 -9.64 -9.11
C ASP A 481 3.29 -8.75 -7.88
N ARG A 482 2.01 -8.53 -7.53
CA ARG A 482 1.53 -7.70 -6.39
C ARG A 482 1.77 -6.19 -6.52
N VAL A 483 1.97 -5.72 -7.75
CA VAL A 483 2.14 -4.30 -8.04
C VAL A 483 1.07 -3.87 -9.02
N CYS A 484 0.43 -2.73 -8.74
CA CYS A 484 -0.50 -2.10 -9.65
C CYS A 484 0.24 -1.38 -10.79
N TYR A 485 -0.19 -1.67 -12.02
CA TYR A 485 0.24 -0.99 -13.23
C TYR A 485 -0.98 -0.44 -13.95
N GLU A 486 -0.92 0.79 -14.47
CA GLU A 486 -2.03 1.39 -15.21
C GLU A 486 -2.23 0.70 -16.57
N ASP A 487 -3.47 0.75 -17.11
CA ASP A 487 -3.75 0.20 -18.44
C ASP A 487 -2.90 0.93 -19.50
N GLY A 488 -2.03 0.18 -20.18
CA GLY A 488 -1.08 0.68 -21.16
C GLY A 488 0.35 0.91 -20.64
N ASP A 489 0.63 0.67 -19.35
CA ASP A 489 1.99 0.72 -18.83
C ASP A 489 2.86 -0.40 -19.40
N THR A 490 4.06 -0.05 -19.87
CA THR A 490 5.07 -1.01 -20.33
C THR A 490 5.81 -1.60 -19.15
N ASN A 491 6.14 -2.90 -19.19
CA ASN A 491 6.96 -3.53 -18.16
C ASN A 491 8.32 -2.82 -18.05
N PRO A 492 8.67 -2.26 -16.87
CA PRO A 492 9.94 -1.58 -16.66
C PRO A 492 11.18 -2.45 -16.91
N GLU A 493 11.06 -3.77 -16.74
CA GLU A 493 12.13 -4.74 -16.96
C GLU A 493 12.18 -5.27 -18.40
N ASN A 494 11.09 -5.15 -19.16
CA ASN A 494 10.98 -5.67 -20.52
C ASN A 494 9.96 -4.86 -21.35
N VAL A 495 10.43 -3.91 -22.15
CA VAL A 495 9.57 -3.06 -23.00
C VAL A 495 8.68 -3.81 -24.00
N CYS A 496 8.97 -5.09 -24.26
CA CYS A 496 8.16 -5.98 -25.09
C CYS A 496 6.97 -6.62 -24.34
N GLN A 497 6.72 -6.16 -23.13
CA GLN A 497 5.58 -6.51 -22.32
C GLN A 497 4.83 -5.25 -21.89
N ILE A 498 3.51 -5.34 -21.82
CA ILE A 498 2.61 -4.22 -21.53
C ILE A 498 1.42 -4.68 -20.69
N CYS A 499 0.95 -3.84 -19.78
CA CYS A 499 -0.31 -4.05 -19.07
C CYS A 499 -1.46 -3.73 -20.02
N LEU A 500 -2.32 -4.72 -20.26
CA LEU A 500 -3.55 -4.54 -21.03
C LEU A 500 -4.68 -5.28 -20.31
N VAL A 501 -5.50 -4.54 -19.57
CA VAL A 501 -6.53 -5.12 -18.66
C VAL A 501 -7.54 -6.02 -19.37
N ASN A 502 -7.79 -5.75 -20.65
CA ASN A 502 -8.73 -6.52 -21.47
C ASN A 502 -8.13 -7.83 -22.03
N SER A 503 -6.81 -7.99 -21.92
CA SER A 503 -6.07 -9.19 -22.33
C SER A 503 -5.77 -10.08 -21.12
N SER A 504 -5.13 -9.50 -20.10
CA SER A 504 -4.85 -10.12 -18.80
C SER A 504 -4.68 -9.02 -17.76
N SER A 505 -5.32 -9.18 -16.60
CA SER A 505 -5.19 -8.26 -15.47
C SER A 505 -4.17 -8.74 -14.42
N THR A 506 -3.59 -9.93 -14.61
CA THR A 506 -2.67 -10.55 -13.63
C THR A 506 -1.35 -11.02 -14.23
N GLU A 507 -1.16 -10.83 -15.54
CA GLU A 507 0.08 -11.19 -16.24
C GLU A 507 0.38 -10.13 -17.30
N TRP A 508 1.67 -9.92 -17.59
CA TRP A 508 2.10 -9.08 -18.70
C TRP A 508 1.57 -9.60 -20.03
N THR A 509 1.07 -8.69 -20.87
CA THR A 509 0.68 -9.01 -22.25
C THR A 509 1.83 -8.70 -23.21
N ASP A 510 2.02 -9.53 -24.24
CA ASP A 510 3.04 -9.29 -25.26
C ASP A 510 2.75 -7.97 -26.03
N ASN A 511 3.75 -7.09 -26.08
CA ASN A 511 3.69 -5.77 -26.72
C ASN A 511 4.20 -5.84 -28.17
N ASP A 512 3.66 -6.79 -28.95
CA ASP A 512 4.17 -7.11 -30.28
C ASP A 512 4.10 -5.94 -31.27
N GLY A 513 5.20 -5.71 -31.98
CA GLY A 513 5.29 -4.69 -33.04
C GLY A 513 5.76 -3.31 -32.59
N GLU A 514 5.97 -3.10 -31.28
CA GLU A 514 6.59 -1.88 -30.77
C GLU A 514 8.12 -1.93 -30.89
N ASP A 515 8.73 -0.75 -31.01
CA ASP A 515 10.19 -0.59 -31.08
C ASP A 515 10.82 -0.93 -29.73
N CYS A 516 11.95 -1.64 -29.75
CA CYS A 516 12.72 -2.00 -28.56
C CYS A 516 14.23 -1.90 -28.83
N ASP A 517 15.05 -2.28 -27.86
CA ASP A 517 16.51 -2.39 -27.98
C ASP A 517 16.94 -3.73 -27.35
N ASP A 518 17.51 -4.63 -28.14
CA ASP A 518 17.97 -5.95 -27.66
C ASP A 518 19.38 -5.89 -27.05
N SER A 519 19.94 -4.68 -26.90
CA SER A 519 21.29 -4.38 -26.43
C SER A 519 22.41 -5.01 -27.26
N LEU A 520 22.11 -5.47 -28.49
CA LEU A 520 23.10 -5.94 -29.44
C LEU A 520 23.35 -4.85 -30.48
N ASP A 521 24.48 -4.14 -30.37
CA ASP A 521 24.80 -3.03 -31.29
C ASP A 521 24.75 -3.39 -32.78
N CYS A 522 24.90 -4.68 -33.12
CA CYS A 522 24.95 -5.17 -34.49
C CYS A 522 23.60 -5.48 -35.13
N THR A 523 22.53 -5.51 -34.35
CA THR A 523 21.18 -5.68 -34.87
C THR A 523 20.58 -4.32 -35.24
N THR A 524 19.55 -4.34 -36.09
CA THR A 524 18.82 -3.15 -36.49
C THR A 524 17.33 -3.42 -36.59
N GLY A 525 16.55 -2.36 -36.32
CA GLY A 525 15.09 -2.41 -36.43
C GLY A 525 14.49 -3.37 -35.42
N ASP A 526 14.93 -3.24 -34.16
CA ASP A 526 14.59 -4.17 -33.09
C ASP A 526 13.15 -3.94 -32.69
N ILE A 527 12.37 -5.01 -32.80
CA ILE A 527 10.92 -4.98 -32.64
C ILE A 527 10.52 -6.13 -31.73
N CYS A 528 9.54 -5.86 -30.88
CA CYS A 528 8.96 -6.85 -29.99
C CYS A 528 8.19 -7.93 -30.75
N ALA A 529 8.46 -9.19 -30.43
CA ALA A 529 7.72 -10.35 -30.92
C ALA A 529 7.67 -11.46 -29.86
N ASP A 530 6.47 -11.96 -29.57
CA ASP A 530 6.21 -13.00 -28.56
C ASP A 530 6.83 -12.63 -27.18
N GLY A 531 6.72 -11.35 -26.80
CA GLY A 531 7.20 -10.83 -25.51
C GLY A 531 8.71 -10.62 -25.40
N VAL A 532 9.46 -10.78 -26.49
CA VAL A 532 10.93 -10.65 -26.52
C VAL A 532 11.37 -9.62 -27.55
N CYS A 533 12.37 -8.81 -27.21
CA CYS A 533 12.99 -7.90 -28.16
C CYS A 533 13.95 -8.67 -29.08
N GLY A 534 13.83 -8.46 -30.38
CA GLY A 534 14.79 -9.02 -31.34
C GLY A 534 14.97 -8.14 -32.56
N GLY A 535 16.22 -8.03 -33.00
CA GLY A 535 16.58 -7.27 -34.20
C GLY A 535 16.96 -8.11 -35.41
N THR A 536 17.12 -7.43 -36.55
CA THR A 536 17.65 -8.04 -37.77
C THR A 536 19.17 -7.90 -37.80
N PRO A 537 19.95 -9.00 -37.90
CA PRO A 537 21.41 -8.93 -37.98
C PRO A 537 21.92 -8.08 -39.14
N ASP A 538 22.87 -7.19 -38.86
CA ASP A 538 23.59 -6.38 -39.85
C ASP A 538 25.11 -6.50 -39.65
N ASP A 539 25.74 -7.39 -40.43
CA ASP A 539 27.19 -7.63 -40.40
C ASP A 539 28.01 -6.33 -40.57
N SER A 540 27.47 -5.32 -41.25
CA SER A 540 28.19 -4.05 -41.49
C SER A 540 28.43 -3.24 -40.22
N ARG A 541 27.70 -3.55 -39.14
CA ARG A 541 27.87 -2.93 -37.81
C ARG A 541 28.92 -3.63 -36.96
N CYS A 542 29.41 -4.79 -37.40
CA CYS A 542 30.44 -5.55 -36.69
C CYS A 542 31.86 -5.29 -37.16
N ASP A 543 32.09 -4.44 -38.17
CA ASP A 543 33.42 -4.19 -38.74
C ASP A 543 34.45 -3.77 -37.66
N ASP A 544 35.40 -4.65 -37.32
CA ASP A 544 36.51 -4.37 -36.39
C ASP A 544 37.77 -3.84 -37.08
N SER A 545 37.67 -3.55 -38.38
CA SER A 545 38.78 -3.14 -39.25
C SER A 545 39.89 -4.19 -39.39
N ASN A 546 39.68 -5.45 -38.96
CA ASN A 546 40.62 -6.53 -39.16
C ASN A 546 40.24 -7.38 -40.39
N VAL A 547 40.97 -7.21 -41.48
CA VAL A 547 40.76 -7.98 -42.73
C VAL A 547 40.90 -9.50 -42.56
N CYS A 548 41.53 -9.96 -41.46
CA CYS A 548 41.74 -11.37 -41.15
C CYS A 548 40.66 -12.02 -40.30
N THR A 549 39.61 -11.28 -39.97
CA THR A 549 38.36 -11.80 -39.43
C THR A 549 37.25 -11.64 -40.45
N THR A 550 36.31 -12.58 -40.42
CA THR A 550 35.01 -12.40 -41.06
C THR A 550 34.07 -11.95 -39.98
N ASP A 551 33.63 -10.71 -40.08
CA ASP A 551 32.78 -10.07 -39.08
C ASP A 551 31.33 -10.37 -39.43
N THR A 552 30.65 -11.04 -38.51
CA THR A 552 29.25 -11.44 -38.69
C THR A 552 28.46 -11.07 -37.45
N CYS A 553 27.25 -10.55 -37.64
CA CYS A 553 26.31 -10.32 -36.56
C CYS A 553 25.50 -11.60 -36.32
N ASP A 554 25.54 -12.09 -35.08
CA ASP A 554 24.63 -13.11 -34.59
C ASP A 554 23.48 -12.46 -33.81
N ALA A 555 22.25 -12.91 -34.09
CA ALA A 555 21.04 -12.36 -33.48
C ALA A 555 20.90 -12.66 -31.98
N THR A 556 21.84 -13.39 -31.38
CA THR A 556 21.84 -13.76 -29.96
C THR A 556 23.17 -13.41 -29.29
N ASP A 557 24.28 -13.70 -29.97
CA ASP A 557 25.63 -13.54 -29.40
C ASP A 557 26.28 -12.19 -29.77
N GLY A 558 25.64 -11.37 -30.61
CA GLY A 558 26.18 -10.08 -31.06
C GLY A 558 27.27 -10.23 -32.13
N CYS A 559 28.26 -9.34 -32.13
CA CYS A 559 29.34 -9.40 -33.12
C CYS A 559 30.29 -10.58 -32.91
N LEU A 560 30.44 -11.37 -33.96
CA LEU A 560 31.35 -12.51 -34.03
C LEU A 560 32.47 -12.23 -35.04
N TYR A 561 33.70 -12.54 -34.63
CA TYR A 561 34.93 -12.28 -35.38
C TYR A 561 35.63 -13.59 -35.74
N ALA A 562 35.18 -14.25 -36.81
CA ALA A 562 35.71 -15.56 -37.17
C ALA A 562 36.99 -15.44 -38.00
N ASN A 563 38.12 -15.96 -37.51
CA ASN A 563 39.37 -15.98 -38.25
C ASN A 563 39.20 -16.58 -39.66
N ASN A 564 39.64 -15.84 -40.68
CA ASN A 564 39.54 -16.25 -42.07
C ASN A 564 40.94 -16.57 -42.66
N THR A 565 40.95 -17.03 -43.91
CA THR A 565 42.19 -17.30 -44.67
C THR A 565 42.22 -16.50 -45.98
N LEU A 566 41.59 -15.33 -45.98
CA LEU A 566 41.56 -14.44 -47.15
C LEU A 566 42.93 -13.79 -47.36
N PRO A 567 43.19 -13.25 -48.56
CA PRO A 567 44.35 -12.42 -48.79
C PRO A 567 44.31 -11.18 -47.90
N CYS A 568 45.47 -10.79 -47.38
CA CYS A 568 45.69 -9.57 -46.63
C CYS A 568 47.00 -8.94 -47.10
N GLU A 569 47.39 -7.81 -46.52
CA GLU A 569 48.68 -7.17 -46.76
C GLU A 569 49.28 -6.84 -45.39
N ASP A 570 50.53 -7.24 -45.12
CA ASP A 570 51.26 -6.95 -43.88
C ASP A 570 52.24 -5.76 -44.01
N ASP A 571 52.10 -4.98 -45.09
CA ASP A 571 52.99 -3.90 -45.51
C ASP A 571 54.46 -4.33 -45.70
N LEU A 572 54.75 -5.63 -45.86
CA LEU A 572 56.02 -6.14 -46.38
C LEU A 572 55.82 -6.72 -47.79
N PHE A 573 56.65 -6.28 -48.72
CA PHE A 573 56.52 -6.62 -50.14
C PHE A 573 57.24 -7.93 -50.51
N CYS A 574 58.36 -8.28 -49.87
CA CYS A 574 59.26 -9.36 -50.30
C CYS A 574 58.98 -10.75 -49.70
N ASN A 575 57.77 -10.99 -49.24
CA ASN A 575 57.33 -12.25 -48.63
C ASN A 575 56.23 -12.98 -49.44
N GLY A 576 55.77 -12.43 -50.57
CA GLY A 576 54.77 -13.04 -51.46
C GLY A 576 53.41 -12.39 -51.30
N GLY A 577 52.32 -13.10 -51.60
CA GLY A 577 50.96 -12.60 -51.32
C GLY A 577 50.50 -13.11 -49.96
N ASP A 578 50.15 -12.20 -49.05
CA ASP A 578 49.87 -12.58 -47.67
C ASP A 578 48.49 -13.20 -47.52
N THR A 579 48.40 -14.14 -46.57
CA THR A 579 47.14 -14.75 -46.20
C THR A 579 46.94 -14.73 -44.71
N CYS A 580 45.68 -14.52 -44.33
CA CYS A 580 45.27 -14.53 -42.94
C CYS A 580 45.42 -15.92 -42.32
N ALA A 581 45.89 -15.95 -41.08
CA ALA A 581 45.91 -17.14 -40.25
C ALA A 581 45.82 -16.76 -38.77
N ASP A 582 44.98 -17.51 -38.04
CA ASP A 582 44.74 -17.31 -36.61
C ASP A 582 44.38 -15.85 -36.22
N GLY A 583 43.71 -15.12 -37.12
CA GLY A 583 43.23 -13.75 -36.91
C GLY A 583 44.28 -12.66 -37.18
N THR A 584 45.44 -13.05 -37.72
CA THR A 584 46.54 -12.14 -38.07
C THR A 584 47.00 -12.35 -39.50
N CYS A 585 47.43 -11.26 -40.15
CA CYS A 585 48.13 -11.34 -41.43
C CYS A 585 49.58 -11.79 -41.17
N GLY A 586 50.05 -12.86 -41.80
CA GLY A 586 51.42 -13.33 -41.51
C GLY A 586 51.86 -14.72 -42.03
N ASN A 587 51.04 -15.46 -42.78
CA ASN A 587 51.46 -16.75 -43.34
C ASN A 587 52.03 -16.58 -44.76
N HIS A 588 53.33 -16.83 -44.92
CA HIS A 588 54.06 -16.58 -46.18
C HIS A 588 54.88 -17.79 -46.67
N GLU A 589 54.84 -18.06 -47.98
CA GLU A 589 55.85 -18.88 -48.67
C GLU A 589 56.13 -18.31 -50.08
N GLY A 590 57.15 -17.45 -50.21
CA GLY A 590 57.70 -17.05 -51.52
C GLY A 590 58.52 -15.75 -51.50
N ASP A 591 59.49 -15.64 -52.41
CA ASP A 591 60.07 -14.37 -52.86
C ASP A 591 59.27 -13.98 -54.12
N PRO A 592 58.64 -12.79 -54.19
CA PRO A 592 57.86 -12.38 -55.36
C PRO A 592 58.73 -12.09 -56.59
N CYS A 593 60.05 -11.99 -56.42
CA CYS A 593 61.00 -11.63 -57.47
C CYS A 593 61.46 -12.82 -58.32
N ASP A 594 61.84 -12.52 -59.56
CA ASP A 594 62.42 -13.51 -60.45
C ASP A 594 63.81 -13.95 -59.94
N ALA A 595 64.26 -15.15 -60.34
CA ALA A 595 65.45 -15.79 -59.77
C ALA A 595 66.80 -15.05 -59.98
N ASP A 596 66.82 -14.00 -60.80
CA ASP A 596 67.96 -13.11 -61.10
C ASP A 596 67.84 -11.70 -60.48
N GLU A 597 66.81 -11.48 -59.65
CA GLU A 597 66.58 -10.26 -58.87
C GLU A 597 66.70 -10.56 -57.37
N THR A 598 66.94 -9.52 -56.58
CA THR A 598 66.86 -9.54 -55.13
C THR A 598 65.78 -8.57 -54.71
N CYS A 599 64.89 -8.98 -53.82
CA CYS A 599 63.83 -8.12 -53.34
C CYS A 599 64.35 -7.06 -52.35
N ASP A 600 63.97 -5.80 -52.55
CA ASP A 600 64.27 -4.67 -51.66
C ASP A 600 62.98 -4.16 -50.98
N GLU A 601 62.77 -4.63 -49.75
CA GLU A 601 61.66 -4.24 -48.88
C GLU A 601 61.62 -2.75 -48.53
N THR A 602 62.71 -2.02 -48.73
CA THR A 602 62.74 -0.59 -48.38
C THR A 602 62.00 0.25 -49.41
N ASN A 603 61.87 -0.27 -50.63
CA ASN A 603 61.33 0.43 -51.79
C ASN A 603 60.21 -0.36 -52.48
N ASP A 604 59.79 -1.50 -51.93
CA ASP A 604 58.80 -2.43 -52.49
C ASP A 604 59.08 -2.81 -53.97
N GLU A 605 60.35 -3.11 -54.28
CA GLU A 605 60.79 -3.39 -55.66
C GLU A 605 61.77 -4.58 -55.74
N CYS A 606 61.73 -5.30 -56.86
CA CYS A 606 62.73 -6.31 -57.23
C CYS A 606 63.91 -5.65 -57.95
N VAL A 607 65.12 -5.76 -57.40
CA VAL A 607 66.33 -5.13 -57.96
C VAL A 607 67.29 -6.17 -58.57
N PRO A 608 67.82 -5.95 -59.80
CA PRO A 608 68.75 -6.89 -60.44
C PRO A 608 70.06 -7.08 -59.68
N LEU A 609 70.57 -8.33 -59.65
CA LEU A 609 71.89 -8.65 -59.07
C LEU A 609 73.01 -7.92 -59.83
N GLY A 610 73.59 -6.88 -59.24
CA GLY A 610 74.57 -6.00 -59.89
C GLY A 610 75.88 -6.69 -60.29
N ASP A 611 76.23 -6.62 -61.58
CA ASP A 611 77.56 -6.88 -62.13
C ASP A 611 78.35 -5.57 -62.24
N ASP A 612 79.51 -5.50 -61.56
CA ASP A 612 80.52 -4.44 -61.72
C ASP A 612 81.26 -4.62 -63.06
N ASP A 613 81.13 -3.67 -64.00
CA ASP A 613 82.24 -3.24 -64.86
C ASP A 613 81.92 -1.96 -65.68
N ASP A 614 82.98 -1.17 -65.87
CA ASP A 614 83.19 -0.11 -66.87
C ASP A 614 82.74 1.35 -66.59
N ASN A 615 83.64 2.07 -65.92
CA ASN A 615 84.56 3.07 -66.49
C ASN A 615 84.08 4.10 -67.54
N ASP A 616 84.53 5.34 -67.28
CA ASP A 616 84.74 6.50 -68.15
C ASP A 616 83.57 7.44 -68.49
N ASP A 617 83.66 8.58 -67.79
CA ASP A 617 83.88 9.92 -68.34
C ASP A 617 82.74 10.69 -69.03
N ASN A 618 82.53 11.84 -68.40
CA ASN A 618 82.53 13.18 -68.98
C ASN A 618 81.20 13.88 -69.29
N ASP A 619 81.09 14.99 -68.55
CA ASP A 619 80.83 16.34 -69.03
C ASP A 619 79.39 16.71 -69.38
N ASP A 620 78.91 17.59 -68.50
CA ASP A 620 78.48 18.95 -68.83
C ASP A 620 77.17 19.12 -69.61
N ASN A 621 76.27 19.76 -68.86
CA ASN A 621 75.73 21.08 -69.14
C ASN A 621 74.30 21.20 -69.67
N ASP A 622 73.67 22.15 -68.99
CA ASP A 622 72.74 23.17 -69.46
C ASP A 622 71.26 22.82 -69.48
N ASP A 623 70.60 23.41 -68.47
CA ASP A 623 69.60 24.47 -68.61
C ASP A 623 68.34 24.11 -69.42
N ASN A 624 67.12 24.42 -68.97
CA ASN A 624 66.74 25.56 -68.18
C ASN A 624 65.29 25.37 -67.71
N ASP A 625 65.08 25.71 -66.45
CA ASP A 625 63.79 26.03 -65.87
C ASP A 625 63.09 27.18 -66.60
N ASN A 626 61.76 27.18 -66.54
CA ASN A 626 61.01 28.40 -66.28
C ASN A 626 59.58 28.03 -65.84
N ASP A 627 59.42 27.77 -64.55
CA ASP A 627 58.20 28.03 -63.81
C ASP A 627 58.26 29.45 -63.27
N ASP A 628 57.14 30.18 -63.36
CA ASP A 628 56.94 31.41 -62.59
C ASP A 628 55.45 31.70 -62.38
N ASN A 629 55.18 32.13 -61.13
CA ASN A 629 54.06 32.90 -60.58
C ASN A 629 52.77 32.16 -60.17
N ASP A 630 52.21 32.36 -58.98
CA ASP A 630 52.54 33.27 -57.86
C ASP A 630 51.79 32.81 -56.58
N ASN A 631 52.50 32.81 -55.44
CA ASN A 631 52.20 33.45 -54.14
C ASN A 631 50.84 33.28 -53.42
N ASP A 632 50.86 32.77 -52.17
CA ASP A 632 50.80 33.58 -50.92
C ASP A 632 50.77 32.70 -49.63
N ASP A 633 51.85 32.82 -48.84
CA ASP A 633 52.00 32.96 -47.37
C ASP A 633 51.11 32.24 -46.32
N ASN A 634 51.81 31.50 -45.42
CA ASN A 634 51.77 31.46 -43.92
C ASN A 634 50.43 31.14 -43.19
N ASP A 635 50.37 30.49 -42.01
CA ASP A 635 51.30 30.31 -40.89
C ASP A 635 50.85 29.12 -39.98
N ASP A 636 51.78 28.65 -39.13
CA ASP A 636 51.63 28.09 -37.76
C ASP A 636 51.16 26.63 -37.49
N ASN A 637 52.17 25.78 -37.23
CA ASN A 637 52.51 25.08 -35.96
C ASN A 637 51.38 24.50 -35.08
N ASP A 638 51.41 23.16 -34.93
CA ASP A 638 51.86 22.40 -33.73
C ASP A 638 50.79 22.31 -32.62
N ASP A 639 50.29 21.09 -32.37
CA ASP A 639 50.47 20.51 -31.04
C ASP A 639 50.30 18.97 -31.04
N ASN A 640 51.20 18.36 -30.27
CA ASN A 640 51.32 16.96 -29.93
C ASN A 640 50.13 16.45 -29.10
N ASP A 641 49.91 15.13 -29.10
CA ASP A 641 50.07 14.38 -27.85
C ASP A 641 50.26 12.87 -28.07
N ALA A 642 51.41 12.40 -27.59
CA ALA A 642 51.73 10.99 -27.39
C ALA A 642 51.62 10.69 -25.89
N VAL A 643 50.94 9.61 -25.56
CA VAL A 643 50.84 9.05 -24.21
C VAL A 643 52.17 8.38 -23.83
N PRO A 644 52.57 8.40 -22.54
CA PRO A 644 53.24 7.23 -22.00
C PRO A 644 52.64 6.71 -20.69
N ALA A 645 53.01 5.45 -20.49
CA ALA A 645 52.62 4.49 -19.48
C ALA A 645 52.97 4.79 -18.01
N GLU A 646 52.19 4.13 -17.16
CA GLU A 646 52.53 3.49 -15.88
C GLU A 646 53.10 4.32 -14.71
N SER A 647 52.36 4.33 -13.58
CA SER A 647 52.57 3.37 -12.47
C SER A 647 52.10 3.92 -11.12
N ALA A 648 51.60 2.99 -10.30
CA ALA A 648 51.68 2.91 -8.85
C ALA A 648 50.95 3.94 -7.96
N GLY A 649 50.00 3.42 -7.17
CA GLY A 649 50.26 3.22 -5.74
C GLY A 649 49.67 4.22 -4.76
N GLU A 650 48.76 3.71 -3.94
CA GLU A 650 48.40 4.11 -2.56
C GLU A 650 47.68 5.45 -2.34
N LEU A 651 46.46 5.36 -1.79
CA LEU A 651 45.79 6.47 -1.09
C LEU A 651 45.39 6.03 0.32
N GLU A 652 46.13 6.51 1.31
CA GLU A 652 45.58 6.81 2.64
C GLU A 652 45.04 8.24 2.66
N GLY A 653 43.86 8.39 3.26
CA GLY A 653 43.61 9.40 4.30
C GLY A 653 43.37 10.87 3.89
N GLY A 654 42.13 11.33 4.16
CA GLY A 654 41.97 12.55 4.96
C GLY A 654 41.23 13.74 4.34
N LEU A 655 39.96 13.88 4.74
CA LEU A 655 39.35 15.07 5.39
C LEU A 655 39.22 16.43 4.67
N HIS A 656 38.05 17.04 4.96
CA HIS A 656 37.56 18.43 4.75
C HIS A 656 36.99 18.71 3.34
N GLY A 657 35.79 19.25 3.17
CA GLY A 657 34.90 20.01 4.06
C GLY A 657 34.50 21.32 3.37
N GLY A 658 33.20 21.57 3.21
CA GLY A 658 32.60 22.81 2.68
C GLY A 658 31.32 22.48 1.90
N SER A 659 30.10 22.71 2.38
CA SER A 659 29.42 23.95 2.83
C SER A 659 29.09 24.94 1.71
N CYS A 660 27.84 25.40 1.77
CA CYS A 660 27.09 26.39 0.96
C CYS A 660 26.40 25.78 -0.28
N GLY A 661 25.08 25.80 -0.44
CA GLY A 661 24.02 26.60 0.18
C GLY A 661 23.33 27.43 -0.89
N PHE A 662 22.09 27.08 -1.24
CA PHE A 662 20.92 27.95 -1.40
C PHE A 662 19.66 27.10 -1.50
#